data_AF-A0A401KN94-F1
#
_entry.id   AF-A0A401KN94-F1
#
_cell.length_a   1.000
_cell.length_b   1.000
_cell.length_c   1.000
_cell.angle_alpha   90.00
_cell.angle_beta   90.00
_cell.angle_gamma   90.00
#
_symmetry.space_group_name_H-M   'P 1'
#
loop_
_entity.id
_entity.type
_entity.pdbx_description
1 polymer ?
#
loop_
_entity_poly.entity_id
_entity_poly.type
_entity_poly.pdbx_seq_one_letter_code
_entity_poly.pdbx_strand_id
1 'polypeptide(L)'
;MPVKDYGIWKAFPAHYEFEDRFEDPKSPHLSLYYHDNNAKMPQFDREYRHKHKGNPPNKLKPREIPGLFRAAINIKSTAKESRLAYWVNHNIVEHPIAEKLSSLDFGFHPIDQITDFDGKGLDYIRGNLFTTKSGRVLPHDIPGTNNDIIDVLEPEVKKAIHHKATIYLFGSMFNTRNGIHNVHMNQGNIPHFVKDDGVFQDGGLLIEYDDHWTGVFLAFASQAAHTDDHNGHAFAKHVVTWADILPQEIIENSVTIKEALVNPRGRDDRVALSSWRVHNAAGQVQALPQNAALDSRAMKKFEMSNCPLSNNGDTITLLNEEGLRVDGVIIFLFTFIALASQPVIAWGDVGHRAIAYLAEKYLTDAGSNLVNELLANDKNYDISDAATWADTIKWKRPLTRPLHYINPDDEPPKSCFVSYPHDCPPKGCIISQMANMTRQINDRRANMTQQKEALMFLIHLFGDLHQPLHVTGVARGGNDIHVCFDGKDHCNNDTKRWNLHSVWDTAIPHKINGIKHSLKHNPERLASAKWADRLHEENKLRPADIECANTQEPLECIMQWATESNQLNCDFAMKKGLQWLEKTDLGGKYYEVAAPIVDDQIFKAAIRLAAWINALAKDRENADNFRGVHLQGDL
;
A
#
# COMPACT_ATOMS: atom_id res chain seq x y z
N MET A 1 -37.24 3.73 -5.74
CA MET A 1 -37.43 4.19 -7.14
C MET A 1 -36.05 4.50 -7.64
N PRO A 2 -35.67 4.11 -8.87
CA PRO A 2 -34.29 4.26 -9.28
C PRO A 2 -33.84 5.72 -9.18
N VAL A 3 -32.60 5.93 -8.76
CA VAL A 3 -31.98 7.25 -8.72
C VAL A 3 -32.11 7.87 -10.11
N LYS A 4 -32.80 9.00 -10.22
CA LYS A 4 -33.17 9.59 -11.51
C LYS A 4 -31.92 10.04 -12.26
N ASP A 5 -31.93 9.88 -13.59
CA ASP A 5 -30.88 10.35 -14.50
C ASP A 5 -29.48 9.84 -14.08
N TYR A 6 -29.41 8.59 -13.60
CA TYR A 6 -28.18 7.94 -13.13
C TYR A 6 -27.31 7.46 -14.29
N GLY A 7 -26.00 7.67 -14.18
CA GLY A 7 -25.05 7.30 -15.22
C GLY A 7 -23.60 7.57 -14.82
N ILE A 8 -22.74 7.54 -15.84
CA ILE A 8 -21.29 7.66 -15.73
C ILE A 8 -20.83 8.86 -16.54
N TRP A 9 -20.04 9.76 -15.95
CA TRP A 9 -19.39 10.84 -16.68
C TRP A 9 -17.90 10.60 -16.81
N LYS A 10 -17.40 10.42 -18.04
CA LYS A 10 -15.97 10.37 -18.35
C LYS A 10 -15.45 11.77 -18.69
N ALA A 11 -14.46 12.27 -17.96
CA ALA A 11 -14.00 13.65 -18.07
C ALA A 11 -12.55 13.83 -17.61
N PHE A 12 -12.03 15.05 -17.73
CA PHE A 12 -10.78 15.50 -17.09
C PHE A 12 -11.09 16.48 -15.95
N PRO A 13 -10.50 16.28 -14.76
CA PRO A 13 -10.65 17.21 -13.66
C PRO A 13 -9.81 18.47 -13.92
N ALA A 14 -10.35 19.63 -13.58
CA ALA A 14 -9.73 20.93 -13.84
C ALA A 14 -9.50 21.75 -12.57
N HIS A 15 -10.44 21.72 -11.63
CA HIS A 15 -10.38 22.51 -10.40
C HIS A 15 -11.25 21.86 -9.31
N TYR A 16 -10.99 22.18 -8.06
CA TYR A 16 -11.82 21.75 -6.94
C TYR A 16 -11.97 22.85 -5.90
N GLU A 17 -13.06 22.78 -5.13
CA GLU A 17 -13.33 23.63 -3.99
C GLU A 17 -13.99 22.80 -2.87
N PHE A 18 -13.59 23.05 -1.63
CA PHE A 18 -14.26 22.54 -0.44
C PHE A 18 -15.09 23.65 0.19
N GLU A 19 -16.31 23.32 0.61
CA GLU A 19 -17.10 24.18 1.49
C GLU A 19 -16.78 23.80 2.93
N ASP A 20 -16.34 24.77 3.74
CA ASP A 20 -16.09 24.54 5.16
C ASP A 20 -17.39 24.62 5.99
N ARG A 21 -17.30 24.30 7.29
CA ARG A 21 -18.46 24.35 8.21
C ARG A 21 -19.07 25.74 8.39
N PHE A 22 -18.36 26.80 8.02
CA PHE A 22 -18.83 28.19 8.10
C PHE A 22 -19.51 28.63 6.80
N GLU A 23 -19.09 28.09 5.66
CA GLU A 23 -19.66 28.35 4.33
C GLU A 23 -20.98 27.61 4.09
N ASP A 24 -21.08 26.33 4.46
CA ASP A 24 -22.34 25.57 4.50
C ASP A 24 -22.40 24.67 5.74
N PRO A 25 -23.02 25.13 6.84
CA PRO A 25 -23.06 24.35 8.09
C PRO A 25 -23.93 23.10 8.02
N LYS A 26 -24.81 23.01 7.01
CA LYS A 26 -25.85 21.97 6.91
C LYS A 26 -25.44 20.84 5.99
N SER A 27 -24.97 21.13 4.79
CA SER A 27 -24.59 20.13 3.79
C SER A 27 -23.42 20.64 2.97
N PRO A 28 -22.20 20.70 3.55
CA PRO A 28 -21.00 21.06 2.81
C PRO A 28 -20.68 20.02 1.73
N HIS A 29 -20.14 20.48 0.61
CA HIS A 29 -19.74 19.65 -0.52
C HIS A 29 -18.29 19.91 -0.94
N LEU A 30 -17.64 18.87 -1.43
CA LEU A 30 -16.54 18.99 -2.36
C LEU A 30 -17.14 19.23 -3.76
N SER A 31 -16.78 20.36 -4.37
CA SER A 31 -17.13 20.70 -5.75
C SER A 31 -15.95 20.39 -6.66
N LEU A 32 -16.02 19.27 -7.40
CA LEU A 32 -15.02 18.94 -8.43
C LEU A 32 -15.49 19.45 -9.78
N TYR A 33 -14.72 20.36 -10.39
CA TYR A 33 -15.00 20.93 -11.71
C TYR A 33 -14.19 20.21 -12.79
N TYR A 34 -14.85 19.88 -13.89
CA TYR A 34 -14.28 19.04 -14.94
C TYR A 34 -14.77 19.44 -16.35
N HIS A 35 -14.09 18.96 -17.38
CA HIS A 35 -14.51 19.10 -18.78
C HIS A 35 -14.37 17.77 -19.53
N ASP A 36 -15.22 17.56 -20.53
CA ASP A 36 -15.25 16.35 -21.38
C ASP A 36 -14.77 16.61 -22.81
N ASN A 37 -14.19 17.78 -23.09
CA ASN A 37 -13.63 18.11 -24.40
C ASN A 37 -12.10 17.98 -24.43
N ASN A 38 -11.60 17.05 -25.26
CA ASN A 38 -10.17 16.78 -25.49
C ASN A 38 -9.42 17.89 -26.25
N ALA A 39 -10.12 18.80 -26.95
CA ALA A 39 -9.48 19.69 -27.92
C ALA A 39 -8.98 21.02 -27.34
N LYS A 40 -9.56 21.51 -26.23
CA LYS A 40 -9.14 22.76 -25.55
C LYS A 40 -9.53 22.73 -24.07
N MET A 41 -8.56 22.92 -23.17
CA MET A 41 -8.85 23.29 -21.78
C MET A 41 -9.63 24.62 -21.78
N PRO A 42 -10.82 24.69 -21.18
CA PRO A 42 -11.51 25.96 -20.97
C PRO A 42 -10.59 26.92 -20.23
N GLN A 43 -10.43 28.15 -20.72
CA GLN A 43 -9.57 29.13 -20.09
C GLN A 43 -10.16 29.49 -18.72
N PHE A 44 -9.57 28.94 -17.66
CA PHE A 44 -9.94 29.26 -16.29
C PHE A 44 -9.65 30.74 -16.05
N ASP A 45 -10.69 31.57 -16.05
CA ASP A 45 -10.57 32.99 -15.76
C ASP A 45 -10.36 33.20 -14.26
N ARG A 46 -9.11 33.02 -13.86
CA ARG A 46 -8.61 33.27 -12.50
C ARG A 46 -8.86 34.73 -12.10
N GLU A 47 -8.89 35.67 -13.05
CA GLU A 47 -9.22 37.08 -12.79
C GLU A 47 -10.70 37.29 -12.50
N TYR A 48 -11.61 36.60 -13.20
CA TYR A 48 -13.05 36.66 -12.95
C TYR A 48 -13.38 36.17 -11.53
N ARG A 49 -12.81 35.02 -11.11
CA ARG A 49 -12.96 34.50 -9.74
C ARG A 49 -12.35 35.44 -8.70
N HIS A 50 -11.16 35.99 -8.96
CA HIS A 50 -10.48 36.89 -8.03
C HIS A 50 -11.21 38.25 -7.88
N LYS A 51 -11.82 38.76 -8.97
CA LYS A 51 -12.62 40.00 -8.96
C LYS A 51 -13.93 39.86 -8.18
N HIS A 52 -14.47 38.65 -8.05
CA HIS A 52 -15.76 38.40 -7.39
C HIS A 52 -15.65 37.62 -6.08
N LYS A 53 -14.43 37.45 -5.55
CA LYS A 53 -14.16 36.85 -4.25
C LYS A 53 -14.83 37.70 -3.16
N GLY A 54 -15.89 37.18 -2.56
CA GLY A 54 -16.68 37.85 -1.51
C GLY A 54 -17.88 38.70 -2.00
N ASN A 55 -18.07 38.88 -3.31
CA ASN A 55 -19.27 39.52 -3.88
C ASN A 55 -19.56 38.94 -5.27
N PRO A 56 -20.19 37.75 -5.34
CA PRO A 56 -20.48 37.12 -6.60
C PRO A 56 -21.55 37.89 -7.39
N PRO A 57 -21.49 37.87 -8.73
CA PRO A 57 -22.42 38.60 -9.59
C PRO A 57 -23.88 38.13 -9.41
N ASN A 58 -24.08 36.99 -8.76
CA ASN A 58 -25.35 36.55 -8.24
C ASN A 58 -25.20 36.12 -6.78
N LYS A 59 -25.85 36.85 -5.85
CA LYS A 59 -25.89 36.51 -4.41
C LYS A 59 -26.51 35.14 -4.11
N LEU A 60 -27.12 34.50 -5.11
CA LEU A 60 -27.76 33.18 -4.98
C LEU A 60 -27.03 32.02 -5.67
N LYS A 61 -25.91 32.21 -6.39
CA LYS A 61 -25.06 31.12 -6.94
C LYS A 61 -23.89 31.65 -7.80
N PRO A 62 -22.63 31.35 -7.40
CA PRO A 62 -21.53 31.19 -8.35
C PRO A 62 -20.87 29.80 -8.18
N ARG A 63 -21.65 28.74 -7.91
CA ARG A 63 -21.15 27.35 -7.87
C ARG A 63 -20.86 26.79 -9.26
N GLU A 64 -21.10 27.55 -10.33
CA GLU A 64 -20.87 27.13 -11.72
C GLU A 64 -19.73 27.95 -12.31
N ILE A 65 -18.76 27.27 -12.93
CA ILE A 65 -17.68 27.91 -13.65
C ILE A 65 -18.01 27.81 -15.14
N PRO A 66 -18.16 28.94 -15.88
CA PRO A 66 -18.44 28.90 -17.30
C PRO A 66 -17.47 28.00 -18.06
N GLY A 67 -18.00 27.06 -18.84
CA GLY A 67 -17.22 26.10 -19.62
C GLY A 67 -16.76 24.85 -18.87
N LEU A 68 -17.07 24.71 -17.57
CA LEU A 68 -16.84 23.50 -16.79
C LEU A 68 -18.16 22.91 -16.26
N PHE A 69 -18.19 21.60 -16.16
CA PHE A 69 -19.20 20.86 -15.42
C PHE A 69 -18.80 20.74 -13.95
N ARG A 70 -19.75 20.41 -13.07
CA ARG A 70 -19.52 20.27 -11.62
C ARG A 70 -20.02 18.94 -11.08
N ALA A 71 -19.19 18.24 -10.31
CA ALA A 71 -19.63 17.16 -9.43
C ALA A 71 -19.82 17.73 -8.03
N ALA A 72 -21.00 17.52 -7.44
CA ALA A 72 -21.26 17.83 -6.05
C ALA A 72 -21.13 16.55 -5.22
N ILE A 73 -20.03 16.43 -4.47
CA ILE A 73 -19.73 15.29 -3.61
C ILE A 73 -20.02 15.72 -2.17
N ASN A 74 -21.00 15.07 -1.52
CA ASN A 74 -21.35 15.36 -0.13
C ASN A 74 -20.22 14.95 0.81
N ILE A 75 -19.76 15.88 1.64
CA ILE A 75 -18.67 15.65 2.61
C ILE A 75 -19.17 15.63 4.06
N LYS A 76 -20.48 15.70 4.30
CA LYS A 76 -21.11 15.58 5.63
C LYS A 76 -22.58 15.19 5.50
N SER A 77 -23.10 14.39 6.43
CA SER A 77 -24.52 14.05 6.53
C SER A 77 -25.32 15.12 7.28
N THR A 78 -26.57 15.35 6.87
CA THR A 78 -27.54 16.19 7.59
C THR A 78 -28.20 15.47 8.78
N ALA A 79 -27.94 14.18 8.97
CA ALA A 79 -28.49 13.38 10.07
C ALA A 79 -27.78 13.65 11.40
N LYS A 80 -28.31 13.08 12.51
CA LYS A 80 -27.68 13.16 13.84
C LYS A 80 -26.27 12.57 13.83
N GLU A 81 -26.08 11.47 13.11
CA GLU A 81 -24.77 10.96 12.74
C GLU A 81 -24.33 11.69 11.47
N SER A 82 -23.31 12.55 11.60
CA SER A 82 -22.89 13.47 10.54
C SER A 82 -21.65 12.99 9.78
N ARG A 83 -20.97 11.96 10.28
CA ARG A 83 -19.72 11.42 9.73
C ARG A 83 -19.94 10.65 8.43
N LEU A 84 -18.86 10.48 7.67
CA LEU A 84 -18.81 9.70 6.44
C LEU A 84 -17.98 8.45 6.63
N ALA A 85 -18.50 7.33 6.13
CA ALA A 85 -17.71 6.16 5.83
C ALA A 85 -17.03 6.33 4.46
N TYR A 86 -15.77 5.92 4.34
CA TYR A 86 -15.07 5.96 3.06
C TYR A 86 -14.18 4.74 2.84
N TRP A 87 -13.93 4.47 1.56
CA TRP A 87 -12.96 3.48 1.08
C TRP A 87 -12.19 4.09 -0.10
N VAL A 88 -10.87 3.93 -0.08
CA VAL A 88 -10.02 4.23 -1.24
C VAL A 88 -9.38 2.93 -1.71
N ASN A 89 -9.69 2.54 -2.94
CA ASN A 89 -9.14 1.35 -3.58
C ASN A 89 -8.20 1.75 -4.72
N HIS A 90 -6.89 1.77 -4.45
CA HIS A 90 -5.85 2.14 -5.41
C HIS A 90 -5.49 1.02 -6.42
N ASN A 91 -6.20 -0.11 -6.41
CA ASN A 91 -5.98 -1.21 -7.34
C ASN A 91 -7.29 -1.65 -8.02
N ILE A 92 -8.20 -0.70 -8.28
CA ILE A 92 -9.49 -1.02 -8.90
C ILE A 92 -9.37 -1.42 -10.38
N VAL A 93 -8.17 -1.31 -10.96
CA VAL A 93 -7.84 -1.86 -12.29
C VAL A 93 -8.09 -3.37 -12.35
N GLU A 94 -7.96 -4.07 -11.21
CA GLU A 94 -8.30 -5.50 -11.11
C GLU A 94 -9.81 -5.74 -11.09
N HIS A 95 -10.66 -4.72 -10.94
CA HIS A 95 -12.10 -4.89 -10.98
C HIS A 95 -12.61 -4.83 -12.44
N PRO A 96 -13.56 -5.68 -12.88
CA PRO A 96 -14.03 -5.71 -14.27
C PRO A 96 -14.65 -4.38 -14.76
N ILE A 97 -14.95 -3.47 -13.84
CA ILE A 97 -15.47 -2.15 -14.16
C ILE A 97 -14.45 -1.26 -14.88
N ALA A 98 -13.15 -1.42 -14.63
CA ALA A 98 -12.11 -0.54 -15.19
C ALA A 98 -12.03 -0.68 -16.72
N GLU A 99 -12.05 -1.91 -17.24
CA GLU A 99 -12.06 -2.18 -18.68
C GLU A 99 -13.31 -1.58 -19.36
N LYS A 100 -14.48 -1.78 -18.75
CA LYS A 100 -15.76 -1.23 -19.25
C LYS A 100 -15.82 0.28 -19.22
N LEU A 101 -15.12 0.93 -18.28
CA LEU A 101 -15.03 2.38 -18.20
C LEU A 101 -14.08 2.95 -19.25
N SER A 102 -12.93 2.28 -19.45
CA SER A 102 -11.90 2.69 -20.40
C SER A 102 -12.45 2.84 -21.83
N SER A 103 -13.40 1.97 -22.22
CA SER A 103 -14.02 1.97 -23.55
C SER A 103 -15.02 3.09 -23.80
N LEU A 104 -15.46 3.81 -22.76
CA LEU A 104 -16.43 4.90 -22.91
C LEU A 104 -15.81 6.10 -23.62
N ASP A 105 -16.61 6.77 -24.45
CA ASP A 105 -16.28 8.10 -24.96
C ASP A 105 -16.35 9.16 -23.85
N PHE A 106 -15.71 10.31 -24.03
CA PHE A 106 -15.85 11.42 -23.10
C PHE A 106 -17.27 11.98 -23.11
N GLY A 107 -17.79 12.33 -21.94
CA GLY A 107 -19.17 12.82 -21.75
C GLY A 107 -19.96 11.99 -20.75
N PHE A 108 -21.24 12.32 -20.61
CA PHE A 108 -22.18 11.59 -19.76
C PHE A 108 -22.89 10.47 -20.51
N HIS A 109 -22.91 9.30 -19.89
CA HIS A 109 -23.54 8.08 -20.39
C HIS A 109 -24.58 7.58 -19.39
N PRO A 110 -25.89 7.65 -19.69
CA PRO A 110 -26.94 7.04 -18.88
C PRO A 110 -26.70 5.52 -18.73
N ILE A 111 -26.82 4.96 -17.52
CA ILE A 111 -26.39 3.58 -17.26
C ILE A 111 -27.15 2.54 -18.10
N ASP A 112 -28.42 2.82 -18.41
CA ASP A 112 -29.32 1.99 -19.22
C ASP A 112 -28.94 1.97 -20.71
N GLN A 113 -28.07 2.89 -21.13
CA GLN A 113 -27.57 2.99 -22.51
C GLN A 113 -26.20 2.34 -22.68
N ILE A 114 -25.53 1.92 -21.59
CA ILE A 114 -24.22 1.29 -21.65
C ILE A 114 -24.37 -0.23 -21.67
N THR A 115 -24.22 -0.82 -22.85
CA THR A 115 -24.47 -2.26 -23.07
C THR A 115 -23.60 -3.15 -22.18
N ASP A 116 -22.34 -2.79 -21.95
CA ASP A 116 -21.40 -3.58 -21.15
C ASP A 116 -21.75 -3.61 -19.64
N PHE A 117 -22.56 -2.66 -19.18
CA PHE A 117 -22.99 -2.58 -17.77
C PHE A 117 -24.34 -3.27 -17.52
N ASP A 118 -25.10 -3.65 -18.56
CA ASP A 118 -26.42 -4.31 -18.43
C ASP A 118 -27.37 -3.55 -17.46
N GLY A 119 -27.31 -2.22 -17.50
CA GLY A 119 -28.08 -1.34 -16.61
C GLY A 119 -27.65 -1.35 -15.13
N LYS A 120 -26.53 -2.00 -14.78
CA LYS A 120 -26.02 -2.09 -13.41
C LYS A 120 -24.78 -1.22 -13.22
N GLY A 121 -24.90 -0.12 -12.47
CA GLY A 121 -23.78 0.74 -12.07
C GLY A 121 -23.01 0.23 -10.84
N LEU A 122 -22.54 1.16 -10.00
CA LEU A 122 -21.83 0.79 -8.77
C LEU A 122 -22.81 0.24 -7.72
N ASP A 123 -22.35 -0.76 -6.97
CA ASP A 123 -23.02 -1.25 -5.77
C ASP A 123 -21.99 -1.59 -4.70
N TYR A 124 -22.03 -0.92 -3.56
CA TYR A 124 -21.03 -1.05 -2.49
C TYR A 124 -21.17 -2.39 -1.76
N ILE A 125 -22.36 -2.98 -1.76
CA ILE A 125 -22.68 -4.21 -1.03
C ILE A 125 -22.50 -5.43 -1.94
N ARG A 126 -22.91 -5.33 -3.20
CA ARG A 126 -22.96 -6.43 -4.17
C ARG A 126 -21.85 -6.40 -5.21
N GLY A 127 -21.26 -5.22 -5.43
CA GLY A 127 -20.31 -4.98 -6.51
C GLY A 127 -18.86 -5.29 -6.18
N ASN A 128 -18.53 -5.75 -4.97
CA ASN A 128 -17.15 -6.10 -4.57
C ASN A 128 -16.08 -5.05 -4.91
N LEU A 129 -16.45 -3.77 -4.80
CA LEU A 129 -15.59 -2.63 -5.13
C LEU A 129 -14.42 -2.47 -4.14
N PHE A 130 -14.58 -2.99 -2.93
CA PHE A 130 -13.62 -2.93 -1.82
C PHE A 130 -13.97 -3.98 -0.76
N THR A 131 -13.05 -4.23 0.17
CA THR A 131 -13.31 -5.04 1.37
C THR A 131 -13.98 -4.16 2.42
N THR A 132 -15.15 -4.55 2.93
CA THR A 132 -15.93 -3.81 3.93
C THR A 132 -15.06 -3.27 5.09
N LYS A 133 -14.20 -4.12 5.66
CA LYS A 133 -13.35 -3.79 6.83
C LYS A 133 -12.18 -2.84 6.54
N SER A 134 -11.88 -2.52 5.27
CA SER A 134 -10.82 -1.57 4.94
C SER A 134 -11.29 -0.11 5.02
N GLY A 135 -12.59 0.12 5.25
CA GLY A 135 -13.16 1.45 5.37
C GLY A 135 -12.93 2.07 6.73
N ARG A 136 -13.08 3.40 6.79
CA ARG A 136 -12.99 4.18 8.03
C ARG A 136 -14.15 5.18 8.08
N VAL A 137 -14.51 5.58 9.30
CA VAL A 137 -15.52 6.62 9.52
C VAL A 137 -14.82 7.88 10.00
N LEU A 138 -14.94 8.97 9.23
CA LEU A 138 -14.33 10.25 9.57
C LEU A 138 -15.37 11.37 9.67
N PRO A 139 -15.13 12.34 10.57
CA PRO A 139 -15.86 13.59 10.59
C PRO A 139 -15.43 14.50 9.43
N HIS A 140 -16.09 15.64 9.36
CA HIS A 140 -15.86 16.69 8.37
C HIS A 140 -15.20 17.90 9.03
N ASP A 141 -14.19 18.47 8.36
CA ASP A 141 -13.59 19.78 8.65
C ASP A 141 -13.18 19.92 10.12
N ILE A 142 -12.21 19.09 10.53
CA ILE A 142 -11.58 19.16 11.84
C ILE A 142 -10.18 19.75 11.67
N PRO A 143 -9.78 20.78 12.45
CA PRO A 143 -8.42 21.29 12.41
C PRO A 143 -7.40 20.18 12.72
N GLY A 144 -6.41 19.99 11.85
CA GLY A 144 -5.37 18.97 11.96
C GLY A 144 -5.07 18.36 10.60
N THR A 145 -4.35 17.25 10.56
CA THR A 145 -4.07 16.50 9.34
C THR A 145 -4.49 15.04 9.50
N ASN A 146 -5.00 14.44 8.44
CA ASN A 146 -5.48 13.04 8.38
C ASN A 146 -6.60 12.72 9.38
N ASN A 147 -7.39 13.71 9.78
CA ASN A 147 -8.40 13.56 10.82
C ASN A 147 -9.82 13.84 10.32
N ASP A 148 -9.99 14.25 9.06
CA ASP A 148 -11.29 14.42 8.44
C ASP A 148 -11.35 13.91 7.00
N ILE A 149 -12.54 13.97 6.40
CA ILE A 149 -12.76 13.51 5.03
C ILE A 149 -12.10 14.41 3.96
N ILE A 150 -11.83 15.68 4.27
CA ILE A 150 -11.17 16.61 3.35
C ILE A 150 -9.71 16.18 3.19
N ASP A 151 -9.03 15.82 4.28
CA ASP A 151 -7.66 15.29 4.26
C ASP A 151 -7.50 14.04 3.40
N VAL A 152 -8.57 13.26 3.23
CA VAL A 152 -8.58 12.05 2.40
C VAL A 152 -8.87 12.39 0.94
N LEU A 153 -9.85 13.25 0.68
CA LEU A 153 -10.32 13.54 -0.69
C LEU A 153 -9.43 14.55 -1.43
N GLU A 154 -8.86 15.52 -0.70
CA GLU A 154 -8.05 16.58 -1.30
C GLU A 154 -6.81 16.03 -2.03
N PRO A 155 -6.00 15.12 -1.44
CA PRO A 155 -4.85 14.54 -2.12
C PRO A 155 -5.23 13.83 -3.41
N GLU A 156 -6.29 13.03 -3.41
CA GLU A 156 -6.72 12.26 -4.59
C GLU A 156 -7.15 13.16 -5.75
N VAL A 157 -7.97 14.17 -5.46
CA VAL A 157 -8.44 15.12 -6.48
C VAL A 157 -7.30 16.00 -6.98
N LYS A 158 -6.41 16.44 -6.09
CA LYS A 158 -5.24 17.24 -6.45
C LYS A 158 -4.27 16.44 -7.32
N LYS A 159 -4.03 15.15 -7.00
CA LYS A 159 -3.22 14.23 -7.81
C LYS A 159 -3.83 14.05 -9.19
N ALA A 160 -5.15 13.83 -9.27
CA ALA A 160 -5.86 13.67 -10.54
C ALA A 160 -5.74 14.91 -11.45
N ILE A 161 -5.92 16.12 -10.90
CA ILE A 161 -5.78 17.38 -11.67
C ILE A 161 -4.33 17.58 -12.11
N HIS A 162 -3.37 17.35 -11.20
CA HIS A 162 -1.95 17.55 -11.49
C HIS A 162 -1.47 16.66 -12.65
N HIS A 163 -1.85 15.39 -12.62
CA HIS A 163 -1.49 14.41 -13.64
C HIS A 163 -2.38 14.44 -14.89
N LYS A 164 -3.40 15.31 -14.92
CA LYS A 164 -4.42 15.35 -15.98
C LYS A 164 -5.05 13.97 -16.21
N ALA A 165 -5.27 13.25 -15.11
CA ALA A 165 -5.85 11.92 -15.12
C ALA A 165 -7.26 11.93 -15.72
N THR A 166 -7.68 10.80 -16.27
CA THR A 166 -9.08 10.62 -16.68
C THR A 166 -9.90 10.27 -15.44
N ILE A 167 -11.05 10.92 -15.26
CA ILE A 167 -11.98 10.63 -14.17
C ILE A 167 -13.28 10.04 -14.69
N TYR A 168 -13.87 9.16 -13.89
CA TYR A 168 -15.17 8.54 -14.10
C TYR A 168 -16.03 8.81 -12.88
N LEU A 169 -17.06 9.63 -13.06
CA LEU A 169 -17.99 10.03 -12.01
C LEU A 169 -19.29 9.26 -12.14
N PHE A 170 -19.63 8.47 -11.13
CA PHE A 170 -20.92 7.78 -11.01
C PHE A 170 -21.88 8.61 -10.17
N GLY A 171 -23.11 8.77 -10.64
CA GLY A 171 -24.15 9.51 -9.93
C GLY A 171 -25.28 9.97 -10.84
N SER A 172 -26.05 10.95 -10.38
CA SER A 172 -27.19 11.52 -11.09
C SER A 172 -26.86 12.84 -11.77
N MET A 173 -27.23 12.98 -13.04
CA MET A 173 -27.11 14.25 -13.75
C MET A 173 -27.98 15.34 -13.10
N PHE A 174 -27.46 16.55 -12.99
CA PHE A 174 -28.27 17.70 -12.60
C PHE A 174 -29.41 17.97 -13.59
N ASN A 175 -30.55 18.48 -13.10
CA ASN A 175 -31.64 18.96 -13.98
C ASN A 175 -31.17 20.03 -14.99
N THR A 176 -30.15 20.81 -14.63
CA THR A 176 -29.49 21.83 -15.46
C THR A 176 -28.52 21.25 -16.49
N ARG A 177 -28.25 19.94 -16.45
CA ARG A 177 -27.34 19.18 -17.33
C ARG A 177 -25.89 19.68 -17.36
N ASN A 178 -25.48 20.44 -16.35
CA ASN A 178 -24.16 21.03 -16.22
C ASN A 178 -23.30 20.35 -15.13
N GLY A 179 -23.59 19.09 -14.82
CA GLY A 179 -22.87 18.35 -13.79
C GLY A 179 -23.62 17.16 -13.23
N ILE A 180 -23.07 16.60 -12.15
CA ILE A 180 -23.53 15.39 -11.49
C ILE A 180 -23.59 15.57 -9.96
N HIS A 181 -24.48 14.84 -9.28
CA HIS A 181 -24.56 14.72 -7.83
C HIS A 181 -24.87 13.29 -7.42
N ASN A 182 -25.12 13.05 -6.12
CA ASN A 182 -25.31 11.71 -5.56
C ASN A 182 -24.09 10.81 -5.86
N VAL A 183 -22.89 11.39 -5.74
CA VAL A 183 -21.60 10.73 -5.99
C VAL A 183 -21.13 10.00 -4.71
N HIS A 184 -22.06 9.30 -4.07
CA HIS A 184 -21.87 8.52 -2.85
C HIS A 184 -22.86 7.35 -2.86
N MET A 185 -22.80 6.43 -1.90
CA MET A 185 -23.73 5.32 -1.75
C MET A 185 -25.19 5.82 -1.74
N ASN A 186 -26.03 5.27 -2.61
CA ASN A 186 -27.43 5.66 -2.84
C ASN A 186 -28.35 4.48 -2.49
N GLN A 187 -28.04 3.78 -1.41
CA GLN A 187 -28.88 2.71 -0.87
C GLN A 187 -28.73 2.64 0.66
N GLY A 188 -29.66 1.96 1.33
CA GLY A 188 -29.64 1.81 2.78
C GLY A 188 -29.87 3.12 3.53
N ASN A 189 -30.55 4.07 2.92
CA ASN A 189 -30.79 5.38 3.52
C ASN A 189 -31.71 5.31 4.74
N ILE A 190 -31.57 6.31 5.62
CA ILE A 190 -32.51 6.53 6.73
C ILE A 190 -33.92 6.83 6.20
N PRO A 191 -35.01 6.61 6.98
CA PRO A 191 -36.40 6.64 6.49
C PRO A 191 -36.80 7.86 5.65
N HIS A 192 -36.22 9.03 5.90
CA HIS A 192 -36.52 10.26 5.16
C HIS A 192 -36.01 10.26 3.71
N PHE A 193 -34.96 9.47 3.42
CA PHE A 193 -34.26 9.43 2.13
C PHE A 193 -34.41 8.07 1.41
N VAL A 194 -35.23 7.14 1.94
CA VAL A 194 -35.50 5.81 1.35
C VAL A 194 -35.96 5.85 -0.11
N LYS A 195 -36.61 6.95 -0.53
CA LYS A 195 -37.03 7.13 -1.92
C LYS A 195 -35.86 7.18 -2.91
N ASP A 196 -34.67 7.54 -2.43
CA ASP A 196 -33.44 7.69 -3.19
C ASP A 196 -32.59 6.40 -3.17
N ASP A 197 -33.10 5.31 -2.57
CA ASP A 197 -32.46 3.99 -2.59
C ASP A 197 -32.60 3.30 -3.95
N GLY A 198 -31.49 2.76 -4.45
CA GLY A 198 -31.44 1.91 -5.64
C GLY A 198 -30.27 0.92 -5.63
N VAL A 199 -30.53 -0.32 -6.01
CA VAL A 199 -29.51 -1.37 -6.21
C VAL A 199 -28.72 -1.07 -7.49
N PHE A 200 -27.40 -1.23 -7.47
CA PHE A 200 -26.51 -0.87 -8.59
C PHE A 200 -26.61 0.60 -9.06
N GLN A 201 -26.94 1.50 -8.14
CA GLN A 201 -27.07 2.94 -8.43
C GLN A 201 -26.28 3.81 -7.44
N ASP A 202 -25.26 3.24 -6.80
CA ASP A 202 -24.36 3.99 -5.94
C ASP A 202 -23.50 4.95 -6.76
N GLY A 203 -23.14 6.08 -6.18
CA GLY A 203 -22.19 7.01 -6.74
C GLY A 203 -20.74 6.69 -6.33
N GLY A 204 -19.80 7.36 -6.97
CA GLY A 204 -18.37 7.18 -6.69
C GLY A 204 -17.49 7.90 -7.70
N LEU A 205 -16.22 8.03 -7.36
CA LEU A 205 -15.19 8.63 -8.22
C LEU A 205 -14.13 7.57 -8.53
N LEU A 206 -13.95 7.25 -9.81
CA LEU A 206 -12.81 6.44 -10.26
C LEU A 206 -11.86 7.34 -11.05
N ILE A 207 -10.56 7.15 -10.84
CA ILE A 207 -9.49 7.95 -11.42
C ILE A 207 -8.55 6.99 -12.13
N GLU A 208 -8.35 7.20 -13.42
CA GLU A 208 -7.44 6.46 -14.28
C GLU A 208 -6.17 7.29 -14.53
N TYR A 209 -5.05 6.75 -14.07
CA TYR A 209 -3.70 7.20 -14.39
C TYR A 209 -3.10 6.27 -15.45
N ASP A 210 -1.94 6.66 -16.01
CA ASP A 210 -1.26 5.86 -17.05
C ASP A 210 -0.82 4.47 -16.55
N ASP A 211 -0.64 4.30 -15.24
CA ASP A 211 -0.06 3.12 -14.61
C ASP A 211 -0.95 2.42 -13.56
N HIS A 212 -1.98 3.10 -13.02
CA HIS A 212 -2.89 2.55 -12.00
C HIS A 212 -4.28 3.21 -12.03
N TRP A 213 -5.23 2.61 -11.32
CA TRP A 213 -6.57 3.16 -11.11
C TRP A 213 -6.88 3.31 -9.62
N THR A 214 -7.44 4.46 -9.24
CA THR A 214 -7.92 4.71 -7.88
C THR A 214 -9.43 4.88 -7.86
N GLY A 215 -10.12 4.10 -7.02
CA GLY A 215 -11.54 4.27 -6.73
C GLY A 215 -11.76 4.90 -5.35
N VAL A 216 -12.56 5.95 -5.28
CA VAL A 216 -12.97 6.66 -4.07
C VAL A 216 -14.47 6.47 -3.87
N PHE A 217 -14.82 5.86 -2.73
CA PHE A 217 -16.16 5.45 -2.39
C PHE A 217 -16.58 6.04 -1.05
N LEU A 218 -17.76 6.66 -1.02
CA LEU A 218 -18.26 7.40 0.14
C LEU A 218 -19.67 6.92 0.49
N ALA A 219 -19.95 6.76 1.78
CA ALA A 219 -21.29 6.52 2.30
C ALA A 219 -21.51 7.37 3.55
N PHE A 220 -22.75 7.75 3.84
CA PHE A 220 -23.07 8.29 5.15
C PHE A 220 -22.92 7.21 6.20
N ALA A 221 -22.26 7.51 7.32
CA ALA A 221 -22.01 6.52 8.36
C ALA A 221 -23.33 5.94 8.94
N SER A 222 -24.44 6.67 8.82
CA SER A 222 -25.80 6.22 9.20
C SER A 222 -26.49 5.30 8.20
N GLN A 223 -25.95 5.12 6.98
CA GLN A 223 -26.55 4.21 6.00
C GLN A 223 -26.34 2.75 6.42
N ALA A 224 -27.31 1.91 6.06
CA ALA A 224 -27.26 0.49 6.33
C ALA A 224 -26.11 -0.16 5.56
N ALA A 225 -25.29 -0.93 6.27
CA ALA A 225 -24.20 -1.71 5.69
C ALA A 225 -24.70 -2.92 4.86
N HIS A 226 -25.98 -3.26 5.00
CA HIS A 226 -26.67 -4.28 4.23
C HIS A 226 -28.07 -3.79 3.84
N THR A 227 -28.51 -4.16 2.64
CA THR A 227 -29.75 -3.70 2.04
C THR A 227 -30.48 -4.82 1.33
N ASP A 228 -31.77 -4.65 1.10
CA ASP A 228 -32.57 -5.57 0.30
C ASP A 228 -32.11 -5.61 -1.17
N ASP A 229 -31.99 -6.82 -1.72
CA ASP A 229 -31.43 -7.08 -3.05
C ASP A 229 -32.29 -6.60 -4.22
N HIS A 230 -33.54 -6.20 -3.98
CA HIS A 230 -34.43 -5.72 -5.04
C HIS A 230 -34.56 -4.20 -5.04
N ASN A 231 -34.63 -3.58 -3.87
CA ASN A 231 -34.94 -2.16 -3.74
C ASN A 231 -33.85 -1.32 -3.06
N GLY A 232 -32.83 -1.95 -2.48
CA GLY A 232 -31.73 -1.25 -1.80
C GLY A 232 -32.12 -0.64 -0.45
N HIS A 233 -33.32 -0.93 0.07
CA HIS A 233 -33.74 -0.41 1.38
C HIS A 233 -33.05 -1.12 2.53
N ALA A 234 -32.88 -0.39 3.64
CA ALA A 234 -32.45 -0.97 4.90
C ALA A 234 -33.48 -2.00 5.43
N PHE A 235 -33.01 -3.09 6.04
CA PHE A 235 -33.90 -4.10 6.63
C PHE A 235 -34.66 -3.56 7.86
N ALA A 236 -35.97 -3.80 7.92
CA ALA A 236 -36.87 -3.13 8.87
C ALA A 236 -36.71 -3.52 10.36
N LYS A 237 -36.04 -4.63 10.70
CA LYS A 237 -36.00 -5.14 12.08
C LYS A 237 -34.73 -4.79 12.85
N HIS A 238 -33.57 -4.69 12.21
CA HIS A 238 -32.31 -4.25 12.82
C HIS A 238 -31.40 -3.67 11.73
N VAL A 239 -31.19 -2.35 11.76
CA VAL A 239 -30.29 -1.67 10.81
C VAL A 239 -28.90 -1.65 11.42
N VAL A 240 -28.01 -2.50 10.91
CA VAL A 240 -26.57 -2.38 11.14
C VAL A 240 -26.05 -1.34 10.15
N THR A 241 -25.50 -0.25 10.66
CA THR A 241 -24.99 0.87 9.87
C THR A 241 -23.48 0.77 9.65
N TRP A 242 -22.95 1.57 8.73
CA TRP A 242 -21.50 1.68 8.56
C TRP A 242 -20.79 2.16 9.82
N ALA A 243 -21.41 3.05 10.61
CA ALA A 243 -20.89 3.47 11.90
C ALA A 243 -20.75 2.32 12.91
N ASP A 244 -21.60 1.30 12.81
CA ASP A 244 -21.60 0.17 13.75
C ASP A 244 -20.49 -0.84 13.45
N ILE A 245 -20.06 -0.95 12.19
CA ILE A 245 -19.12 -1.99 11.75
C ILE A 245 -17.72 -1.46 11.40
N LEU A 246 -17.56 -0.15 11.19
CA LEU A 246 -16.29 0.48 10.86
C LEU A 246 -15.67 1.17 12.09
N PRO A 247 -14.34 1.22 12.20
CA PRO A 247 -13.65 1.88 13.31
C PRO A 247 -13.98 3.38 13.37
N GLN A 248 -14.24 3.89 14.58
CA GLN A 248 -14.82 5.24 14.82
C GLN A 248 -13.83 6.34 15.26
N GLU A 249 -12.60 6.02 15.67
CA GLU A 249 -11.66 6.99 16.26
C GLU A 249 -10.51 7.42 15.33
N ILE A 250 -10.17 8.71 15.39
CA ILE A 250 -8.93 9.28 14.86
C ILE A 250 -7.88 9.11 15.95
N ILE A 251 -6.90 8.25 15.70
CA ILE A 251 -5.66 8.20 16.46
C ILE A 251 -4.53 8.24 15.43
N GLU A 252 -3.76 9.35 15.42
CA GLU A 252 -2.37 9.30 14.96
C GLU A 252 -1.71 8.15 15.75
N ASN A 253 -1.23 7.12 15.04
CA ASN A 253 -0.80 5.82 15.56
C ASN A 253 -1.91 4.80 15.88
N SER A 254 -2.99 4.73 15.09
CA SER A 254 -4.00 3.68 15.27
C SER A 254 -3.48 2.28 14.89
N VAL A 255 -2.96 1.58 15.90
CA VAL A 255 -2.95 0.11 16.01
C VAL A 255 -4.33 -0.41 15.58
N THR A 256 -4.35 -1.36 14.66
CA THR A 256 -5.56 -2.10 14.27
C THR A 256 -5.53 -3.47 14.91
N ILE A 257 -6.56 -3.82 15.69
CA ILE A 257 -6.85 -5.22 16.03
C ILE A 257 -7.22 -5.91 14.73
N LYS A 258 -6.26 -6.56 14.09
CA LYS A 258 -6.52 -7.44 12.93
C LYS A 258 -7.27 -8.71 13.34
N GLU A 259 -7.14 -9.09 14.61
CA GLU A 259 -7.88 -10.17 15.29
C GLU A 259 -7.78 -9.99 16.81
N ALA A 260 -8.85 -10.29 17.54
CA ALA A 260 -8.77 -10.60 18.95
C ALA A 260 -8.65 -12.12 19.10
N LEU A 261 -7.57 -12.58 19.74
CA LEU A 261 -7.51 -13.90 20.37
C LEU A 261 -6.92 -13.73 21.76
N VAL A 262 -7.79 -13.34 22.69
CA VAL A 262 -7.64 -13.66 24.11
C VAL A 262 -8.06 -15.12 24.25
N ASN A 263 -7.26 -15.97 24.89
CA ASN A 263 -7.70 -17.29 25.38
C ASN A 263 -9.10 -17.16 26.01
N PRO A 264 -10.20 -17.63 25.39
CA PRO A 264 -11.42 -17.72 26.15
C PRO A 264 -11.24 -18.88 27.13
N ARG A 265 -11.48 -18.63 28.42
CA ARG A 265 -12.01 -19.71 29.25
C ARG A 265 -13.44 -19.94 28.77
N GLY A 266 -13.63 -20.95 27.93
CA GLY A 266 -14.90 -21.38 27.38
C GLY A 266 -14.69 -22.60 26.48
N ARG A 267 -15.72 -23.43 26.27
CA ARG A 267 -15.64 -24.59 25.37
C ARG A 267 -15.30 -24.11 23.95
N ASP A 268 -14.48 -24.88 23.23
CA ASP A 268 -14.19 -24.65 21.80
C ASP A 268 -15.51 -24.62 21.00
N ASP A 269 -15.94 -23.42 20.58
CA ASP A 269 -17.14 -23.26 19.78
C ASP A 269 -16.81 -23.41 18.29
N ARG A 270 -17.09 -24.60 17.79
CA ARG A 270 -17.16 -24.95 16.37
C ARG A 270 -18.22 -24.08 15.68
N VAL A 271 -17.85 -23.32 14.64
CA VAL A 271 -18.82 -22.53 13.87
C VAL A 271 -19.57 -23.45 12.94
N ALA A 272 -20.87 -23.65 13.18
CA ALA A 272 -21.74 -24.35 12.26
C ALA A 272 -21.97 -23.48 11.01
N LEU A 273 -21.67 -24.04 9.85
CA LEU A 273 -21.85 -23.41 8.54
C LEU A 273 -23.05 -24.02 7.80
N SER A 274 -23.83 -24.87 8.47
CA SER A 274 -24.93 -25.66 7.89
C SER A 274 -26.07 -24.84 7.29
N SER A 275 -26.15 -23.56 7.65
CA SER A 275 -27.21 -22.62 7.25
C SER A 275 -26.68 -21.50 6.33
N TRP A 276 -25.37 -21.49 6.06
CA TRP A 276 -24.68 -20.46 5.29
C TRP A 276 -24.79 -20.73 3.79
N ARG A 277 -24.63 -19.68 2.99
CA ARG A 277 -24.81 -19.73 1.53
C ARG A 277 -23.68 -19.02 0.80
N VAL A 278 -23.39 -19.50 -0.39
CA VAL A 278 -22.44 -18.89 -1.32
C VAL A 278 -23.20 -18.46 -2.58
N HIS A 279 -22.97 -17.22 -2.99
CA HIS A 279 -23.60 -16.60 -4.17
C HIS A 279 -22.54 -16.30 -5.24
N ASN A 280 -22.87 -16.52 -6.52
CA ASN A 280 -22.02 -16.10 -7.65
C ASN A 280 -22.58 -14.87 -8.40
N ALA A 281 -21.82 -14.34 -9.37
CA ALA A 281 -22.22 -13.16 -10.15
C ALA A 281 -23.48 -13.38 -11.00
N ALA A 282 -23.79 -14.64 -11.35
CA ALA A 282 -24.99 -15.02 -12.08
C ALA A 282 -26.25 -15.09 -11.20
N GLY A 283 -26.13 -14.78 -9.90
CA GLY A 283 -27.22 -14.86 -8.92
C GLY A 283 -27.56 -16.28 -8.48
N GLN A 284 -26.72 -17.27 -8.82
CA GLN A 284 -26.90 -18.65 -8.37
C GLN A 284 -26.44 -18.77 -6.93
N VAL A 285 -27.19 -19.55 -6.16
CA VAL A 285 -26.99 -19.70 -4.72
C VAL A 285 -26.81 -21.17 -4.37
N GLN A 286 -25.78 -21.48 -3.59
CA GLN A 286 -25.60 -22.81 -3.00
C GLN A 286 -25.49 -22.73 -1.49
N ALA A 287 -26.35 -23.47 -0.79
CA ALA A 287 -26.21 -23.68 0.65
C ALA A 287 -25.03 -24.62 0.95
N LEU A 288 -24.30 -24.36 2.03
CA LEU A 288 -23.24 -25.25 2.48
C LEU A 288 -23.82 -26.55 3.10
N PRO A 289 -23.09 -27.68 3.07
CA PRO A 289 -23.59 -28.97 3.57
C PRO A 289 -24.08 -28.92 5.02
N GLN A 290 -25.07 -29.75 5.38
CA GLN A 290 -25.66 -29.74 6.74
C GLN A 290 -24.68 -30.05 7.89
N ASN A 291 -23.54 -30.67 7.61
CA ASN A 291 -22.46 -30.93 8.57
C ASN A 291 -21.27 -29.97 8.41
N ALA A 292 -21.41 -28.96 7.54
CA ALA A 292 -20.40 -27.94 7.33
C ALA A 292 -20.18 -27.20 8.64
N ALA A 293 -18.92 -27.13 9.02
CA ALA A 293 -18.49 -26.44 10.20
C ALA A 293 -16.99 -26.21 10.09
N LEU A 294 -16.55 -25.11 10.69
CA LEU A 294 -15.16 -24.70 10.74
C LEU A 294 -14.71 -24.69 12.20
N ASP A 295 -13.64 -25.42 12.47
CA ASP A 295 -12.93 -25.31 13.75
C ASP A 295 -12.07 -24.04 13.73
N SER A 296 -11.73 -23.53 14.90
CA SER A 296 -10.93 -22.30 15.02
C SER A 296 -9.63 -22.40 14.20
N ARG A 297 -9.41 -21.42 13.32
CA ARG A 297 -8.24 -21.30 12.42
C ARG A 297 -8.05 -22.46 11.41
N ALA A 298 -9.08 -23.28 11.17
CA ALA A 298 -9.05 -24.35 10.18
C ALA A 298 -9.48 -23.85 8.78
N MET A 299 -9.00 -24.51 7.72
CA MET A 299 -9.50 -24.33 6.34
C MET A 299 -10.29 -25.56 5.91
N LYS A 300 -11.43 -25.37 5.25
CA LYS A 300 -12.29 -26.45 4.77
C LYS A 300 -12.74 -26.19 3.34
N LYS A 301 -12.59 -27.20 2.47
CA LYS A 301 -13.00 -27.13 1.06
C LYS A 301 -14.45 -27.60 0.92
N PHE A 302 -15.21 -26.92 0.06
CA PHE A 302 -16.58 -27.27 -0.33
C PHE A 302 -16.67 -27.36 -1.85
N GLU A 303 -17.31 -28.39 -2.38
CA GLU A 303 -17.60 -28.49 -3.81
C GLU A 303 -18.83 -27.65 -4.18
N MET A 304 -18.76 -26.95 -5.31
CA MET A 304 -19.71 -25.91 -5.71
C MET A 304 -20.50 -26.30 -6.97
N SER A 305 -21.18 -27.44 -6.93
CA SER A 305 -21.86 -28.00 -8.11
C SER A 305 -23.12 -27.25 -8.56
N ASN A 306 -23.80 -26.54 -7.65
CA ASN A 306 -25.05 -25.81 -7.92
C ASN A 306 -24.83 -24.28 -8.07
N CYS A 307 -23.61 -23.83 -7.82
CA CYS A 307 -23.17 -22.45 -8.01
C CYS A 307 -21.77 -22.50 -8.68
N PRO A 308 -21.69 -23.04 -9.92
CA PRO A 308 -20.43 -23.18 -10.63
C PRO A 308 -19.86 -21.81 -10.98
N LEU A 309 -18.53 -21.70 -10.93
CA LEU A 309 -17.82 -20.47 -11.26
C LEU A 309 -17.58 -20.38 -12.76
N SER A 310 -17.76 -19.19 -13.32
CA SER A 310 -17.45 -18.88 -14.72
C SER A 310 -15.96 -19.04 -15.02
N ASN A 311 -15.66 -19.59 -16.21
CA ASN A 311 -14.28 -19.72 -16.72
C ASN A 311 -13.66 -18.38 -17.18
N ASN A 312 -14.47 -17.31 -17.25
CA ASN A 312 -14.03 -15.97 -17.64
C ASN A 312 -13.79 -15.06 -16.42
N GLY A 313 -13.72 -15.65 -15.23
CA GLY A 313 -13.76 -14.95 -13.95
C GLY A 313 -15.17 -14.81 -13.40
N ASP A 314 -15.28 -14.76 -12.08
CA ASP A 314 -16.55 -14.76 -11.33
C ASP A 314 -16.39 -14.12 -9.95
N THR A 315 -17.49 -13.64 -9.39
CA THR A 315 -17.57 -13.09 -8.03
C THR A 315 -18.13 -14.13 -7.09
N ILE A 316 -17.51 -14.33 -5.92
CA ILE A 316 -18.01 -15.18 -4.85
C ILE A 316 -18.33 -14.32 -3.63
N THR A 317 -19.54 -14.45 -3.10
CA THR A 317 -19.97 -13.78 -1.87
C THR A 317 -20.44 -14.80 -0.84
N LEU A 318 -19.94 -14.69 0.39
CA LEU A 318 -20.30 -15.54 1.52
C LEU A 318 -21.36 -14.86 2.38
N LEU A 319 -22.48 -15.54 2.61
CA LEU A 319 -23.58 -15.07 3.45
C LEU A 319 -23.77 -15.95 4.69
N ASN A 320 -24.11 -15.33 5.82
CA ASN A 320 -24.47 -16.04 7.06
C ASN A 320 -25.92 -16.56 7.05
N GLU A 321 -26.39 -17.08 8.19
CA GLU A 321 -27.72 -17.69 8.34
C GLU A 321 -28.88 -16.71 8.11
N GLU A 322 -28.66 -15.43 8.41
CA GLU A 322 -29.61 -14.33 8.20
C GLU A 322 -29.53 -13.73 6.77
N GLY A 323 -28.62 -14.21 5.93
CA GLY A 323 -28.41 -13.68 4.58
C GLY A 323 -27.50 -12.45 4.50
N LEU A 324 -26.80 -12.10 5.58
CA LEU A 324 -25.87 -10.98 5.63
C LEU A 324 -24.52 -11.34 5.01
N ARG A 325 -23.93 -10.42 4.24
CA ARG A 325 -22.59 -10.59 3.64
C ARG A 325 -21.53 -10.58 4.73
N VAL A 326 -20.76 -11.66 4.79
CA VAL A 326 -19.63 -11.82 5.72
C VAL A 326 -18.30 -11.53 5.03
N ASP A 327 -18.13 -12.00 3.78
CA ASP A 327 -16.91 -11.81 2.98
C ASP A 327 -17.19 -12.01 1.48
N GLY A 328 -16.25 -11.67 0.59
CA GLY A 328 -16.35 -11.97 -0.85
C GLY A 328 -15.05 -11.76 -1.63
N VAL A 329 -14.85 -12.54 -2.70
CA VAL A 329 -13.65 -12.58 -3.53
C VAL A 329 -14.03 -12.59 -5.01
N ILE A 330 -13.25 -11.93 -5.87
CA ILE A 330 -13.36 -12.03 -7.34
C ILE A 330 -12.24 -12.94 -7.83
N ILE A 331 -12.56 -13.89 -8.71
CA ILE A 331 -11.61 -14.82 -9.31
C ILE A 331 -11.36 -14.41 -10.75
N PHE A 332 -10.08 -14.29 -11.16
CA PHE A 332 -9.67 -14.07 -12.54
C PHE A 332 -8.88 -15.27 -13.08
N LEU A 333 -9.13 -15.64 -14.34
CA LEU A 333 -8.23 -16.52 -15.09
C LEU A 333 -7.13 -15.65 -15.72
N PHE A 334 -5.96 -15.58 -15.09
CA PHE A 334 -4.83 -14.82 -15.63
C PHE A 334 -4.37 -15.42 -16.97
N THR A 335 -4.52 -14.66 -18.05
CA THR A 335 -3.80 -14.93 -19.29
C THR A 335 -2.39 -14.37 -19.12
N PHE A 336 -1.42 -15.25 -18.95
CA PHE A 336 -0.01 -14.90 -18.71
C PHE A 336 0.59 -14.16 -19.92
N ILE A 337 0.72 -12.83 -19.85
CA ILE A 337 1.67 -12.09 -20.68
C ILE A 337 2.93 -11.92 -19.85
N ALA A 338 3.93 -12.76 -20.13
CA ALA A 338 5.23 -12.70 -19.48
C ALA A 338 6.02 -11.49 -20.00
N LEU A 339 5.96 -10.36 -19.29
CA LEU A 339 6.97 -9.31 -19.37
C LEU A 339 8.16 -9.72 -18.51
N ALA A 340 9.27 -10.06 -19.16
CA ALA A 340 10.53 -10.40 -18.50
C ALA A 340 11.07 -9.18 -17.74
N SER A 341 11.01 -9.22 -16.41
CA SER A 341 11.69 -8.27 -15.53
C SER A 341 13.12 -8.75 -15.24
N GLN A 342 14.10 -7.93 -15.65
CA GLN A 342 15.52 -8.11 -15.33
C GLN A 342 15.77 -7.66 -13.87
N PRO A 343 16.64 -8.35 -13.11
CA PRO A 343 16.77 -8.17 -11.66
C PRO A 343 17.51 -6.89 -11.24
N VAL A 344 17.19 -6.43 -10.03
CA VAL A 344 17.90 -5.44 -9.21
C VAL A 344 18.75 -6.25 -8.19
N ILE A 345 20.01 -5.84 -7.93
CA ILE A 345 20.95 -6.55 -7.06
C ILE A 345 21.33 -5.60 -5.93
N ALA A 346 21.10 -6.01 -4.68
CA ALA A 346 21.43 -5.24 -3.49
C ALA A 346 22.92 -5.09 -3.25
N TRP A 347 23.30 -4.61 -2.05
CA TRP A 347 24.72 -4.44 -1.70
C TRP A 347 25.49 -5.65 -2.22
N GLY A 348 26.62 -5.41 -2.89
CA GLY A 348 27.44 -6.52 -3.32
C GLY A 348 27.87 -7.36 -2.11
N ASP A 349 28.30 -8.59 -2.35
CA ASP A 349 28.71 -9.56 -1.30
C ASP A 349 29.53 -8.92 -0.17
N VAL A 350 30.42 -7.97 -0.48
CA VAL A 350 31.26 -7.26 0.50
C VAL A 350 30.42 -6.52 1.55
N GLY A 351 29.39 -5.78 1.13
CA GLY A 351 28.52 -5.01 2.03
C GLY A 351 27.70 -5.91 2.94
N HIS A 352 26.98 -6.89 2.37
CA HIS A 352 26.19 -7.83 3.15
C HIS A 352 27.00 -8.60 4.19
N ARG A 353 28.18 -9.10 3.78
CA ARG A 353 29.07 -9.82 4.68
C ARG A 353 29.58 -8.91 5.80
N ALA A 354 29.89 -7.64 5.51
CA ALA A 354 30.36 -6.69 6.50
C ALA A 354 29.27 -6.37 7.53
N ILE A 355 28.03 -6.15 7.09
CA ILE A 355 26.86 -5.94 7.97
C ILE A 355 26.68 -7.11 8.91
N ALA A 356 26.74 -8.34 8.39
CA ALA A 356 26.54 -9.55 9.19
C ALA A 356 27.67 -9.78 10.21
N TYR A 357 28.94 -9.64 9.81
CA TYR A 357 30.08 -9.73 10.73
C TYR A 357 30.07 -8.63 11.79
N LEU A 358 29.64 -7.43 11.42
CA LEU A 358 29.53 -6.33 12.35
C LEU A 358 28.40 -6.58 13.35
N ALA A 359 27.24 -7.07 12.88
CA ALA A 359 26.10 -7.40 13.73
C ALA A 359 26.45 -8.45 14.79
N GLU A 360 27.21 -9.50 14.43
CA GLU A 360 27.70 -10.52 15.38
C GLU A 360 28.43 -9.93 16.59
N LYS A 361 29.16 -8.82 16.41
CA LYS A 361 29.89 -8.16 17.51
C LYS A 361 28.98 -7.47 18.53
N TYR A 362 27.72 -7.25 18.19
CA TYR A 362 26.72 -6.59 19.03
C TYR A 362 25.59 -7.53 19.48
N LEU A 363 25.68 -8.83 19.16
CA LEU A 363 24.72 -9.81 19.65
C LEU A 363 24.92 -10.07 21.15
N THR A 364 23.82 -10.26 21.87
CA THR A 364 23.84 -10.83 23.21
C THR A 364 24.13 -12.33 23.13
N ASP A 365 24.38 -12.97 24.28
CA ASP A 365 24.51 -14.43 24.33
C ASP A 365 23.25 -15.13 23.78
N ALA A 366 22.06 -14.62 24.10
CA ALA A 366 20.78 -15.10 23.58
C ALA A 366 20.68 -14.94 22.05
N GLY A 367 21.04 -13.76 21.52
CA GLY A 367 21.06 -13.50 20.08
C GLY A 367 22.04 -14.41 19.34
N SER A 368 23.23 -14.58 19.89
CA SER A 368 24.27 -15.49 19.36
C SER A 368 23.80 -16.93 19.35
N ASN A 369 23.12 -17.38 20.41
CA ASN A 369 22.55 -18.72 20.50
C ASN A 369 21.46 -18.93 19.44
N LEU A 370 20.55 -17.96 19.25
CA LEU A 370 19.52 -18.03 18.22
C LEU A 370 20.11 -18.15 16.82
N VAL A 371 21.12 -17.34 16.49
CA VAL A 371 21.82 -17.39 15.20
C VAL A 371 22.50 -18.74 15.01
N ASN A 372 23.25 -19.22 16.01
CA ASN A 372 23.96 -20.50 15.95
C ASN A 372 23.00 -21.70 15.83
N GLU A 373 21.87 -21.68 16.55
CA GLU A 373 20.84 -22.72 16.49
C GLU A 373 20.23 -22.81 15.09
N LEU A 374 19.80 -21.68 14.53
CA LEU A 374 19.09 -21.65 13.24
C LEU A 374 20.02 -21.80 12.04
N LEU A 375 21.22 -21.24 12.08
CA LEU A 375 22.16 -21.33 10.97
C LEU A 375 22.93 -22.65 10.97
N ALA A 376 22.99 -23.37 12.11
CA ALA A 376 23.62 -24.68 12.32
C ALA A 376 24.92 -24.81 11.52
N ASN A 377 25.99 -24.23 12.07
CA ASN A 377 27.30 -24.04 11.42
C ASN A 377 27.85 -25.35 10.83
N ASP A 378 27.61 -25.55 9.54
CA ASP A 378 28.44 -26.43 8.73
C ASP A 378 29.87 -25.89 8.79
N LYS A 379 30.88 -26.76 8.84
CA LYS A 379 32.27 -26.30 8.84
C LYS A 379 32.46 -25.52 7.55
N ASN A 380 32.74 -24.22 7.67
CA ASN A 380 32.89 -23.21 6.60
C ASN A 380 31.65 -22.36 6.24
N TYR A 381 30.52 -22.51 6.93
CA TYR A 381 29.35 -21.62 6.79
C TYR A 381 29.20 -20.74 8.02
N ASP A 382 29.25 -19.41 7.85
CA ASP A 382 29.02 -18.44 8.93
C ASP A 382 27.90 -17.43 8.58
N ILE A 383 27.61 -16.48 9.46
CA ILE A 383 26.56 -15.48 9.25
C ILE A 383 26.74 -14.68 7.96
N SER A 384 27.99 -14.50 7.50
CA SER A 384 28.29 -13.74 6.30
C SER A 384 27.86 -14.49 5.04
N ASP A 385 27.85 -15.83 5.06
CA ASP A 385 27.30 -16.63 3.97
C ASP A 385 25.77 -16.58 3.95
N ALA A 386 25.13 -16.54 5.12
CA ALA A 386 23.70 -16.27 5.23
C ALA A 386 23.33 -14.91 4.63
N ALA A 387 24.16 -13.89 4.86
CA ALA A 387 23.95 -12.55 4.35
C ALA A 387 23.99 -12.45 2.81
N THR A 388 24.63 -13.37 2.10
CA THR A 388 24.67 -13.37 0.61
C THR A 388 23.69 -14.36 -0.02
N TRP A 389 23.01 -15.18 0.78
CA TRP A 389 22.21 -16.29 0.26
C TRP A 389 20.96 -15.82 -0.50
N ALA A 390 20.28 -14.77 -0.05
CA ALA A 390 19.04 -14.30 -0.69
C ALA A 390 19.28 -13.86 -2.15
N ASP A 391 20.43 -13.22 -2.41
CA ASP A 391 20.86 -12.85 -3.75
C ASP A 391 21.25 -14.03 -4.64
N THR A 392 21.65 -15.14 -4.03
CA THR A 392 21.86 -16.40 -4.75
C THR A 392 20.54 -17.10 -5.05
N ILE A 393 19.63 -17.17 -4.07
CA ILE A 393 18.38 -17.94 -4.20
C ILE A 393 17.39 -17.28 -5.15
N LYS A 394 17.41 -15.95 -5.32
CA LYS A 394 16.49 -15.22 -6.23
C LYS A 394 16.60 -15.62 -7.70
N TRP A 395 17.69 -16.28 -8.09
CA TRP A 395 17.85 -16.88 -9.42
C TRP A 395 17.12 -18.21 -9.57
N LYS A 396 17.07 -19.00 -8.48
CA LYS A 396 16.34 -20.27 -8.41
C LYS A 396 14.87 -20.08 -8.02
N ARG A 397 14.56 -18.99 -7.30
CA ARG A 397 13.22 -18.60 -6.83
C ARG A 397 12.91 -17.18 -7.31
N PRO A 398 12.58 -16.96 -8.60
CA PRO A 398 12.39 -15.61 -9.16
C PRO A 398 11.33 -14.76 -8.44
N LEU A 399 10.36 -15.40 -7.78
CA LEU A 399 9.35 -14.74 -6.97
C LEU A 399 9.94 -13.96 -5.78
N THR A 400 11.18 -14.25 -5.37
CA THR A 400 11.82 -13.53 -4.26
C THR A 400 12.54 -12.25 -4.71
N ARG A 401 12.72 -12.02 -6.02
CA ARG A 401 13.43 -10.84 -6.55
C ARG A 401 12.81 -9.51 -6.11
N PRO A 402 11.48 -9.31 -6.14
CA PRO A 402 10.87 -8.05 -5.71
C PRO A 402 10.99 -7.79 -4.20
N LEU A 403 11.36 -8.81 -3.42
CA LEU A 403 11.44 -8.71 -1.97
C LEU A 403 12.71 -8.00 -1.49
N HIS A 404 13.62 -7.65 -2.39
CA HIS A 404 14.87 -6.96 -2.10
C HIS A 404 14.73 -5.43 -2.10
N TYR A 405 13.61 -4.88 -2.56
CA TYR A 405 13.46 -3.43 -2.72
C TYR A 405 12.01 -2.98 -2.51
N ILE A 406 11.83 -1.67 -2.45
CA ILE A 406 10.54 -0.99 -2.57
C ILE A 406 10.70 0.18 -3.53
N ASN A 407 9.68 0.42 -4.36
CA ASN A 407 9.72 1.43 -5.41
C ASN A 407 8.69 2.52 -5.12
N PRO A 408 8.98 3.45 -4.20
CA PRO A 408 8.12 4.61 -3.99
C PRO A 408 8.00 5.45 -5.27
N ASP A 409 6.84 6.07 -5.44
CA ASP A 409 6.55 7.04 -6.51
C ASP A 409 7.08 8.44 -6.13
N ASP A 410 8.37 8.47 -5.76
CA ASP A 410 9.08 9.67 -5.35
C ASP A 410 9.80 10.34 -6.54
N GLU A 411 10.21 11.61 -6.39
CA GLU A 411 10.90 12.35 -7.44
C GLU A 411 12.27 12.91 -6.97
N PRO A 412 13.24 12.07 -6.59
CA PRO A 412 14.58 12.51 -6.24
C PRO A 412 15.22 13.39 -7.33
N PRO A 413 15.84 14.53 -6.97
CA PRO A 413 16.07 15.02 -5.62
C PRO A 413 15.02 16.00 -5.08
N LYS A 414 13.88 16.17 -5.76
CA LYS A 414 12.84 17.14 -5.38
C LYS A 414 11.99 16.67 -4.20
N SER A 415 11.63 15.39 -4.20
CA SER A 415 10.79 14.77 -3.16
C SER A 415 11.23 13.33 -2.95
N CYS A 416 11.43 12.94 -1.69
CA CYS A 416 11.75 11.58 -1.27
C CYS A 416 10.78 11.23 -0.15
N PHE A 417 10.03 10.15 -0.33
CA PHE A 417 9.14 9.60 0.68
C PHE A 417 8.95 8.11 0.43
N VAL A 418 8.50 7.40 1.47
CA VAL A 418 8.07 6.00 1.39
C VAL A 418 6.75 5.87 2.11
N SER A 419 5.76 5.32 1.42
CA SER A 419 4.40 5.10 1.89
C SER A 419 4.06 3.62 1.82
N TYR A 420 3.85 2.99 2.97
CA TYR A 420 3.37 1.61 3.06
C TYR A 420 1.92 1.60 3.54
N PRO A 421 1.02 0.80 2.94
CA PRO A 421 1.29 -0.24 1.93
C PRO A 421 1.34 0.26 0.48
N HIS A 422 1.11 1.54 0.20
CA HIS A 422 0.97 2.11 -1.15
C HIS A 422 2.10 1.70 -2.12
N ASP A 423 3.36 1.84 -1.71
CA ASP A 423 4.53 1.60 -2.55
C ASP A 423 4.94 0.11 -2.62
N CYS A 424 4.23 -0.76 -1.90
CA CYS A 424 4.52 -2.18 -1.80
C CYS A 424 3.54 -3.00 -2.66
N PRO A 425 4.01 -3.60 -3.77
CA PRO A 425 3.13 -4.37 -4.65
C PRO A 425 2.50 -5.60 -3.95
N PRO A 426 1.36 -6.13 -4.43
CA PRO A 426 0.71 -7.32 -3.84
C PRO A 426 1.60 -8.56 -3.76
N LYS A 427 2.55 -8.70 -4.70
CA LYS A 427 3.58 -9.76 -4.71
C LYS A 427 4.63 -9.64 -3.59
N GLY A 428 4.58 -8.56 -2.81
CA GLY A 428 5.52 -8.24 -1.76
C GLY A 428 6.64 -7.30 -2.21
N CYS A 429 7.18 -6.60 -1.22
CA CYS A 429 8.37 -5.75 -1.26
C CYS A 429 9.23 -6.04 -0.02
N ILE A 430 10.40 -5.39 0.06
CA ILE A 430 11.31 -5.51 1.21
C ILE A 430 10.64 -5.31 2.56
N ILE A 431 9.78 -4.29 2.70
CA ILE A 431 9.09 -3.96 3.95
C ILE A 431 8.19 -5.12 4.40
N SER A 432 7.32 -5.59 3.50
CA SER A 432 6.41 -6.70 3.78
C SER A 432 7.18 -8.00 4.09
N GLN A 433 8.32 -8.22 3.42
CA GLN A 433 9.10 -9.43 3.59
C GLN A 433 9.85 -9.42 4.92
N MET A 434 10.48 -8.32 5.31
CA MET A 434 11.13 -8.20 6.62
C MET A 434 10.13 -8.43 7.77
N ALA A 435 8.92 -7.87 7.68
CA ALA A 435 7.86 -8.11 8.66
C ALA A 435 7.42 -9.59 8.67
N ASN A 436 7.35 -10.24 7.50
CA ASN A 436 7.01 -11.65 7.38
C ASN A 436 8.09 -12.58 7.98
N MET A 437 9.36 -12.34 7.65
CA MET A 437 10.48 -13.12 8.16
C MET A 437 10.61 -12.99 9.68
N THR A 438 10.43 -11.78 10.22
CA THR A 438 10.43 -11.52 11.67
C THR A 438 9.44 -12.43 12.40
N ARG A 439 8.21 -12.57 11.88
CA ARG A 439 7.21 -13.46 12.47
C ARG A 439 7.56 -14.94 12.33
N GLN A 440 8.16 -15.34 11.21
CA GLN A 440 8.48 -16.75 10.94
C GLN A 440 9.62 -17.29 11.80
N ILE A 441 10.61 -16.47 12.15
CA ILE A 441 11.80 -16.90 12.93
C ILE A 441 11.40 -17.49 14.30
N ASN A 442 10.39 -16.92 14.95
CA ASN A 442 9.89 -17.38 16.25
C ASN A 442 8.60 -18.20 16.18
N ASP A 443 8.05 -18.49 14.98
CA ASP A 443 6.86 -19.34 14.87
C ASP A 443 7.21 -20.81 15.17
N ARG A 444 6.80 -21.29 16.34
CA ARG A 444 6.98 -22.68 16.78
C ARG A 444 6.27 -23.72 15.90
N ARG A 445 5.35 -23.30 15.03
CA ARG A 445 4.68 -24.16 14.04
C ARG A 445 5.48 -24.28 12.74
N ALA A 446 6.42 -23.37 12.49
CA ALA A 446 7.33 -23.45 11.36
C ALA A 446 8.39 -24.52 11.62
N ASN A 447 8.80 -25.23 10.57
CA ASN A 447 9.91 -26.18 10.70
C ASN A 447 11.26 -25.43 10.75
N MET A 448 12.30 -26.11 11.22
CA MET A 448 13.64 -25.53 11.38
C MET A 448 14.19 -24.92 10.07
N THR A 449 13.89 -25.52 8.92
CA THR A 449 14.30 -25.00 7.61
C THR A 449 13.63 -23.67 7.30
N GLN A 450 12.35 -23.51 7.60
CA GLN A 450 11.62 -22.25 7.41
C GLN A 450 12.15 -21.16 8.33
N GLN A 451 12.41 -21.46 9.61
CA GLN A 451 13.01 -20.51 10.54
C GLN A 451 14.42 -20.10 10.10
N LYS A 452 15.23 -21.05 9.61
CA LYS A 452 16.55 -20.79 9.04
C LYS A 452 16.49 -19.88 7.83
N GLU A 453 15.66 -20.21 6.82
CA GLU A 453 15.52 -19.36 5.63
C GLU A 453 14.98 -17.97 5.99
N ALA A 454 14.07 -17.88 6.97
CA ALA A 454 13.56 -16.60 7.45
C ALA A 454 14.66 -15.74 8.06
N LEU A 455 15.52 -16.31 8.91
CA LEU A 455 16.68 -15.60 9.47
C LEU A 455 17.66 -15.18 8.37
N MET A 456 17.92 -16.04 7.38
CA MET A 456 18.82 -15.73 6.27
C MET A 456 18.29 -14.59 5.37
N PHE A 457 17.00 -14.60 5.05
CA PHE A 457 16.37 -13.45 4.38
C PHE A 457 16.47 -12.20 5.23
N LEU A 458 16.16 -12.28 6.53
CA LEU A 458 16.18 -11.12 7.41
C LEU A 458 17.59 -10.49 7.45
N ILE A 459 18.65 -11.28 7.66
CA ILE A 459 20.04 -10.79 7.65
C ILE A 459 20.37 -10.03 6.36
N HIS A 460 19.97 -10.57 5.21
CA HIS A 460 20.20 -9.93 3.92
C HIS A 460 19.41 -8.62 3.76
N LEU A 461 18.11 -8.64 4.05
CA LEU A 461 17.21 -7.51 3.82
C LEU A 461 17.50 -6.31 4.72
N PHE A 462 18.09 -6.51 5.91
CA PHE A 462 18.62 -5.39 6.68
C PHE A 462 19.71 -4.63 5.91
N GLY A 463 20.53 -5.32 5.12
CA GLY A 463 21.45 -4.68 4.21
C GLY A 463 20.72 -3.90 3.12
N ASP A 464 19.87 -4.58 2.36
CA ASP A 464 19.13 -3.99 1.24
C ASP A 464 18.40 -2.72 1.66
N LEU A 465 17.69 -2.75 2.78
CA LEU A 465 16.88 -1.61 3.25
C LEU A 465 17.73 -0.37 3.50
N HIS A 466 18.99 -0.55 3.90
CA HIS A 466 19.93 0.53 4.17
C HIS A 466 20.73 0.97 2.93
N GLN A 467 20.49 0.36 1.77
CA GLN A 467 20.98 0.86 0.49
C GLN A 467 19.96 1.86 -0.07
N PRO A 468 20.28 3.17 -0.20
CA PRO A 468 19.29 4.17 -0.62
C PRO A 468 18.55 3.84 -1.92
N LEU A 469 19.25 3.27 -2.89
CA LEU A 469 18.73 2.93 -4.21
C LEU A 469 17.86 1.65 -4.23
N HIS A 470 17.76 0.94 -3.10
CA HIS A 470 16.77 -0.13 -2.87
C HIS A 470 15.42 0.41 -2.41
N VAL A 471 15.35 1.70 -2.11
CA VAL A 471 14.18 2.38 -1.58
C VAL A 471 13.81 3.54 -2.51
N THR A 472 13.87 3.35 -3.83
CA THR A 472 13.40 4.32 -4.84
C THR A 472 13.00 3.62 -6.14
N GLY A 473 11.92 4.09 -6.77
CA GLY A 473 11.49 3.62 -8.09
C GLY A 473 12.28 4.21 -9.25
N VAL A 474 12.98 5.34 -9.05
CA VAL A 474 13.60 6.13 -10.12
C VAL A 474 14.65 5.32 -10.87
N ALA A 475 14.48 5.22 -12.19
CA ALA A 475 15.39 4.51 -13.09
C ALA A 475 15.70 3.07 -12.62
N ARG A 476 14.68 2.39 -12.07
CA ARG A 476 14.77 1.04 -11.46
C ARG A 476 15.83 0.99 -10.34
N GLY A 477 15.73 1.91 -9.37
CA GLY A 477 16.74 2.06 -8.33
C GLY A 477 18.09 2.53 -8.87
N GLY A 478 18.11 3.37 -9.92
CA GLY A 478 19.34 3.82 -10.56
C GLY A 478 20.07 2.76 -11.42
N ASN A 479 19.47 1.58 -11.67
CA ASN A 479 20.04 0.58 -12.58
C ASN A 479 20.10 1.07 -14.04
N ASP A 480 19.21 1.98 -14.43
CA ASP A 480 19.17 2.56 -15.78
C ASP A 480 19.98 3.86 -15.89
N ILE A 481 20.65 4.28 -14.83
CA ILE A 481 21.55 5.46 -14.84
C ILE A 481 22.97 4.98 -15.07
N HIS A 482 23.42 4.98 -16.32
CA HIS A 482 24.76 4.53 -16.70
C HIS A 482 25.83 5.60 -16.41
N VAL A 483 26.85 5.23 -15.63
CA VAL A 483 27.85 6.14 -15.05
C VAL A 483 29.28 5.61 -15.21
N CYS A 484 30.24 6.49 -14.99
CA CYS A 484 31.67 6.14 -14.93
C CYS A 484 32.13 6.09 -13.47
N PHE A 485 33.07 5.19 -13.18
CA PHE A 485 33.69 5.07 -11.85
C PHE A 485 35.15 4.62 -11.99
N ASP A 486 36.07 5.49 -11.60
CA ASP A 486 37.54 5.32 -11.75
C ASP A 486 37.95 4.97 -13.20
N GLY A 487 37.33 5.66 -14.17
CA GLY A 487 37.65 5.56 -15.58
C GLY A 487 38.98 6.24 -15.90
N LYS A 488 39.89 5.53 -16.57
CA LYS A 488 41.27 6.00 -16.78
C LYS A 488 41.40 7.24 -17.69
N ASP A 489 40.56 7.38 -18.73
CA ASP A 489 40.83 8.32 -19.83
C ASP A 489 39.54 8.95 -20.45
N HIS A 490 38.65 9.52 -19.63
CA HIS A 490 37.36 10.21 -19.96
C HIS A 490 36.07 9.38 -19.80
N CYS A 491 35.02 10.03 -19.29
CA CYS A 491 33.68 9.45 -19.21
C CYS A 491 32.93 9.59 -20.55
N ASN A 492 32.99 8.53 -21.35
CA ASN A 492 32.24 8.36 -22.59
C ASN A 492 31.40 7.07 -22.55
N ASN A 493 30.56 6.85 -23.57
CA ASN A 493 29.66 5.69 -23.61
C ASN A 493 30.41 4.34 -23.54
N ASP A 494 31.64 4.24 -24.05
CA ASP A 494 32.43 3.00 -24.01
C ASP A 494 33.04 2.71 -22.63
N THR A 495 33.11 3.74 -21.77
CA THR A 495 33.65 3.67 -20.41
C THR A 495 32.58 3.56 -19.31
N LYS A 496 31.29 3.74 -19.65
CA LYS A 496 30.14 3.56 -18.74
C LYS A 496 29.87 2.07 -18.47
N ARG A 497 30.78 1.42 -17.75
CA ARG A 497 30.68 0.01 -17.36
C ARG A 497 29.87 -0.22 -16.08
N TRP A 498 29.49 0.87 -15.41
CA TRP A 498 28.74 0.86 -14.18
C TRP A 498 27.36 1.50 -14.40
N ASN A 499 26.40 1.12 -13.58
CA ASN A 499 25.22 1.93 -13.33
C ASN A 499 25.26 2.48 -11.90
N LEU A 500 24.48 3.52 -11.61
CA LEU A 500 24.49 4.17 -10.30
C LEU A 500 24.25 3.18 -9.17
N HIS A 501 23.35 2.23 -9.36
CA HIS A 501 23.05 1.16 -8.40
C HIS A 501 24.30 0.35 -8.03
N SER A 502 24.94 -0.26 -9.02
CA SER A 502 26.18 -1.04 -8.87
C SER A 502 27.36 -0.22 -8.32
N VAL A 503 27.38 1.10 -8.52
CA VAL A 503 28.36 1.97 -7.88
C VAL A 503 28.16 2.00 -6.37
N TRP A 504 26.93 2.15 -5.90
CA TRP A 504 26.59 2.10 -4.48
C TRP A 504 26.77 0.70 -3.91
N ASP A 505 26.24 -0.34 -4.56
CA ASP A 505 26.30 -1.70 -4.05
C ASP A 505 27.71 -2.26 -3.98
N THR A 506 28.53 -1.97 -5.00
CA THR A 506 29.76 -2.72 -5.24
C THR A 506 30.97 -1.81 -5.37
N ALA A 507 30.95 -0.81 -6.26
CA ALA A 507 32.16 -0.05 -6.59
C ALA A 507 32.70 0.77 -5.41
N ILE A 508 31.82 1.48 -4.68
CA ILE A 508 32.19 2.25 -3.49
C ILE A 508 32.68 1.31 -2.38
N PRO A 509 31.93 0.27 -1.95
CA PRO A 509 32.41 -0.73 -0.98
C PRO A 509 33.75 -1.38 -1.37
N HIS A 510 33.93 -1.74 -2.64
CA HIS A 510 35.19 -2.33 -3.10
C HIS A 510 36.35 -1.33 -2.99
N LYS A 511 36.12 -0.07 -3.36
CA LYS A 511 37.14 0.98 -3.27
C LYS A 511 37.51 1.31 -1.81
N ILE A 512 36.53 1.40 -0.91
CA ILE A 512 36.74 1.55 0.55
C ILE A 512 37.69 0.44 1.06
N ASN A 513 37.48 -0.78 0.58
CA ASN A 513 38.20 -1.97 1.04
C ASN A 513 39.40 -2.37 0.19
N GLY A 514 39.81 -1.56 -0.78
CA GLY A 514 40.95 -1.82 -1.65
C GLY A 514 40.82 -3.06 -2.56
N ILE A 515 39.59 -3.49 -2.84
CA ILE A 515 39.30 -4.65 -3.71
C ILE A 515 39.32 -4.21 -5.17
N LYS A 516 40.07 -4.94 -6.02
CA LYS A 516 40.14 -4.68 -7.46
C LYS A 516 39.23 -5.65 -8.21
N HIS A 517 38.31 -5.14 -9.02
CA HIS A 517 37.34 -5.94 -9.81
C HIS A 517 37.96 -6.93 -10.81
N SER A 518 39.28 -6.88 -11.07
CA SER A 518 39.97 -7.73 -12.04
C SER A 518 40.53 -9.04 -11.49
N LEU A 519 40.32 -9.37 -10.20
CA LEU A 519 40.92 -10.54 -9.57
C LEU A 519 39.97 -11.75 -9.62
N LYS A 520 40.45 -12.87 -10.17
CA LYS A 520 39.75 -14.17 -10.26
C LYS A 520 39.37 -14.77 -8.89
N HIS A 521 39.96 -14.27 -7.80
CA HIS A 521 39.73 -14.68 -6.42
C HIS A 521 39.72 -13.41 -5.55
N ASN A 522 38.58 -12.74 -5.43
CA ASN A 522 38.48 -11.62 -4.51
C ASN A 522 38.40 -12.15 -3.07
N PRO A 523 39.19 -11.60 -2.13
CA PRO A 523 39.08 -11.93 -0.72
C PRO A 523 37.90 -11.18 -0.07
N GLU A 524 36.72 -11.16 -0.70
CA GLU A 524 35.56 -10.33 -0.29
C GLU A 524 35.18 -10.59 1.15
N ARG A 525 35.12 -11.86 1.54
CA ARG A 525 34.87 -12.26 2.93
C ARG A 525 35.88 -11.70 3.93
N LEU A 526 37.18 -11.78 3.62
CA LEU A 526 38.23 -11.23 4.49
C LEU A 526 38.18 -9.70 4.53
N ALA A 527 37.90 -9.07 3.40
CA ALA A 527 37.74 -7.62 3.31
C ALA A 527 36.54 -7.14 4.14
N SER A 528 35.40 -7.81 4.03
CA SER A 528 34.20 -7.57 4.84
C SER A 528 34.45 -7.73 6.33
N ALA A 529 35.16 -8.77 6.76
CA ALA A 529 35.52 -8.96 8.16
C ALA A 529 36.38 -7.80 8.68
N LYS A 530 37.41 -7.38 7.92
CA LYS A 530 38.23 -6.22 8.27
C LYS A 530 37.44 -4.92 8.29
N TRP A 531 36.48 -4.76 7.38
CA TRP A 531 35.62 -3.58 7.34
C TRP A 531 34.74 -3.52 8.59
N ALA A 532 34.11 -4.65 8.96
CA ALA A 532 33.35 -4.78 10.18
C ALA A 532 34.20 -4.48 11.43
N ASP A 533 35.43 -5.00 11.50
CA ASP A 533 36.37 -4.68 12.59
C ASP A 533 36.63 -3.17 12.67
N ARG A 534 36.95 -2.53 11.53
CA ARG A 534 37.19 -1.08 11.47
C ARG A 534 35.97 -0.28 11.94
N LEU A 535 34.79 -0.55 11.39
CA LEU A 535 33.56 0.17 11.74
C LEU A 535 33.19 -0.04 13.21
N HIS A 536 33.39 -1.24 13.74
CA HIS A 536 33.21 -1.50 15.16
C HIS A 536 34.12 -0.60 16.01
N GLU A 537 35.43 -0.56 15.72
CA GLU A 537 36.40 0.27 16.42
C GLU A 537 36.08 1.78 16.33
N GLU A 538 35.75 2.27 15.14
CA GLU A 538 35.45 3.69 14.90
C GLU A 538 34.16 4.16 15.62
N ASN A 539 33.21 3.25 15.85
CA ASN A 539 31.89 3.59 16.39
C ASN A 539 31.62 3.01 17.79
N LYS A 540 32.65 2.52 18.53
CA LYS A 540 32.49 1.92 19.87
C LYS A 540 31.73 2.77 20.88
N LEU A 541 31.78 4.09 20.73
CA LEU A 541 31.13 5.05 21.62
C LEU A 541 29.70 5.41 21.21
N ARG A 542 29.24 4.98 20.04
CA ARG A 542 27.85 5.22 19.60
C ARG A 542 26.94 4.23 20.33
N PRO A 543 25.87 4.69 21.00
CA PRO A 543 24.93 3.80 21.68
C PRO A 543 24.28 2.85 20.66
N ALA A 544 24.35 1.54 20.90
CA ALA A 544 23.72 0.53 20.06
C ALA A 544 22.32 0.13 20.56
N ASP A 545 21.98 0.49 21.79
CA ASP A 545 20.74 0.16 22.50
C ASP A 545 19.57 1.12 22.21
N ILE A 546 19.82 2.18 21.44
CA ILE A 546 18.82 3.18 21.05
C ILE A 546 18.08 2.85 19.76
N GLU A 547 18.51 1.81 19.03
CA GLU A 547 17.88 1.42 17.77
C GLU A 547 16.53 0.75 18.02
N CYS A 548 15.55 1.07 17.17
CA CYS A 548 14.21 0.50 17.25
C CYS A 548 14.27 -1.04 17.12
N ALA A 549 13.71 -1.76 18.09
CA ALA A 549 13.78 -3.23 18.13
C ALA A 549 12.44 -3.87 18.49
N ASN A 550 11.32 -3.23 18.12
CA ASN A 550 9.97 -3.73 18.35
C ASN A 550 9.60 -4.83 17.34
N THR A 551 9.99 -6.06 17.66
CA THR A 551 9.72 -7.27 16.87
C THR A 551 8.25 -7.67 16.81
N GLN A 552 7.44 -7.19 17.76
CA GLN A 552 5.99 -7.45 17.81
C GLN A 552 5.23 -6.57 16.82
N GLU A 553 5.70 -5.32 16.61
CA GLU A 553 5.18 -4.39 15.62
C GLU A 553 6.26 -4.01 14.59
N PRO A 554 6.69 -4.98 13.75
CA PRO A 554 7.90 -4.83 12.94
C PRO A 554 7.86 -3.64 11.97
N LEU A 555 6.65 -3.25 11.52
CA LEU A 555 6.48 -2.19 10.53
C LEU A 555 6.92 -0.82 11.04
N GLU A 556 6.81 -0.53 12.33
CA GLU A 556 7.22 0.76 12.91
C GLU A 556 8.71 1.02 12.63
N CYS A 557 9.56 0.10 13.08
CA CYS A 557 11.00 0.21 12.90
C CYS A 557 11.42 0.11 11.43
N ILE A 558 10.83 -0.82 10.67
CA ILE A 558 11.17 -1.01 9.25
C ILE A 558 10.85 0.24 8.44
N MET A 559 9.69 0.89 8.68
CA MET A 559 9.30 2.12 7.98
C MET A 559 10.22 3.29 8.33
N GLN A 560 10.64 3.40 9.59
CA GLN A 560 11.63 4.40 10.00
C GLN A 560 12.92 4.25 9.19
N TRP A 561 13.49 3.05 9.14
CA TRP A 561 14.74 2.79 8.42
C TRP A 561 14.61 2.93 6.91
N ALA A 562 13.47 2.54 6.34
CA ALA A 562 13.16 2.75 4.93
C ALA A 562 13.13 4.24 4.60
N THR A 563 12.46 5.05 5.42
CA THR A 563 12.34 6.50 5.22
C THR A 563 13.71 7.18 5.30
N GLU A 564 14.52 6.82 6.31
CA GLU A 564 15.89 7.34 6.43
C GLU A 564 16.76 7.01 5.23
N SER A 565 16.66 5.78 4.71
CA SER A 565 17.46 5.33 3.57
C SER A 565 16.98 5.94 2.26
N ASN A 566 15.66 6.08 2.06
CA ASN A 566 15.08 6.77 0.92
C ASN A 566 15.50 8.25 0.87
N GLN A 567 15.52 8.94 2.01
CA GLN A 567 15.87 10.36 2.09
C GLN A 567 17.28 10.64 1.55
N LEU A 568 18.22 9.68 1.67
CA LEU A 568 19.57 9.79 1.10
C LEU A 568 19.58 9.92 -0.43
N ASN A 569 18.52 9.49 -1.13
CA ASN A 569 18.40 9.72 -2.57
C ASN A 569 18.30 11.21 -2.90
N CYS A 570 17.53 11.97 -2.13
CA CYS A 570 17.39 13.42 -2.28
C CYS A 570 18.59 14.16 -1.70
N ASP A 571 19.05 13.74 -0.52
CA ASP A 571 20.08 14.45 0.21
C ASP A 571 21.46 14.29 -0.44
N PHE A 572 21.67 13.20 -1.19
CA PHE A 572 22.96 12.92 -1.79
C PHE A 572 22.91 12.11 -3.10
N ALA A 573 22.37 10.88 -3.12
CA ALA A 573 22.64 9.92 -4.19
C ALA A 573 22.26 10.44 -5.59
N MET A 574 21.11 11.12 -5.69
CA MET A 574 20.59 11.73 -6.91
C MET A 574 20.55 13.27 -6.86
N LYS A 575 21.09 13.89 -5.81
CA LYS A 575 21.05 15.36 -5.57
C LYS A 575 21.52 16.22 -6.72
N LYS A 576 22.51 15.76 -7.47
CA LYS A 576 23.11 16.51 -8.59
C LYS A 576 22.32 16.36 -9.91
N GLY A 577 21.30 15.49 -9.93
CA GLY A 577 20.49 15.19 -11.11
C GLY A 577 21.15 14.21 -12.09
N LEU A 578 20.31 13.53 -12.86
CA LEU A 578 20.72 12.43 -13.76
C LEU A 578 21.77 12.87 -14.79
N GLN A 579 21.59 14.04 -15.41
CA GLN A 579 22.52 14.53 -16.43
C GLN A 579 23.95 14.73 -15.88
N TRP A 580 24.08 15.14 -14.62
CA TRP A 580 25.38 15.29 -13.98
C TRP A 580 26.00 13.94 -13.65
N LEU A 581 25.22 13.01 -13.10
CA LEU A 581 25.65 11.66 -12.76
C LEU A 581 26.18 10.91 -13.98
N GLU A 582 25.48 11.02 -15.11
CA GLU A 582 25.84 10.35 -16.35
C GLU A 582 27.08 10.90 -17.05
N LYS A 583 27.48 12.14 -16.75
CA LYS A 583 28.62 12.83 -17.39
C LYS A 583 29.87 12.88 -16.50
N THR A 584 29.73 12.51 -15.23
CA THR A 584 30.79 12.67 -14.23
C THR A 584 31.35 11.31 -13.84
N ASP A 585 32.67 11.23 -13.67
CA ASP A 585 33.28 10.06 -13.03
C ASP A 585 33.02 10.10 -11.52
N LEU A 586 32.25 9.13 -11.04
CA LEU A 586 31.82 9.04 -9.65
C LEU A 586 32.92 8.51 -8.71
N GLY A 587 34.04 8.02 -9.25
CA GLY A 587 35.20 7.58 -8.46
C GLY A 587 36.00 8.70 -7.81
N GLY A 588 35.80 9.96 -8.23
CA GLY A 588 36.47 11.14 -7.66
C GLY A 588 35.70 11.76 -6.49
N LYS A 589 35.32 13.05 -6.64
CA LYS A 589 34.66 13.85 -5.60
C LYS A 589 33.32 13.27 -5.10
N TYR A 590 32.61 12.52 -5.95
CA TYR A 590 31.37 11.85 -5.52
C TYR A 590 31.70 10.77 -4.48
N TYR A 591 32.65 9.88 -4.79
CA TYR A 591 33.15 8.86 -3.86
C TYR A 591 33.66 9.43 -2.54
N GLU A 592 34.39 10.56 -2.55
CA GLU A 592 34.91 11.17 -1.31
C GLU A 592 33.81 11.51 -0.29
N VAL A 593 32.60 11.84 -0.76
CA VAL A 593 31.43 12.11 0.10
C VAL A 593 30.58 10.86 0.29
N ALA A 594 30.47 10.00 -0.73
CA ALA A 594 29.68 8.78 -0.66
C ALA A 594 30.28 7.75 0.31
N ALA A 595 31.60 7.61 0.35
CA ALA A 595 32.29 6.61 1.17
C ALA A 595 31.93 6.69 2.67
N PRO A 596 32.00 7.85 3.34
CA PRO A 596 31.57 7.94 4.74
C PRO A 596 30.07 7.74 4.95
N ILE A 597 29.22 8.05 3.95
CA ILE A 597 27.77 7.75 4.00
C ILE A 597 27.55 6.23 3.93
N VAL A 598 28.26 5.55 3.05
CA VAL A 598 28.23 4.08 2.94
C VAL A 598 28.70 3.43 4.25
N ASP A 599 29.81 3.89 4.83
CA ASP A 599 30.28 3.42 6.14
C ASP A 599 29.18 3.56 7.23
N ASP A 600 28.50 4.71 7.29
CA ASP A 600 27.41 4.95 8.27
C ASP A 600 26.17 4.08 8.00
N GLN A 601 25.79 3.86 6.74
CA GLN A 601 24.67 2.97 6.39
C GLN A 601 24.97 1.50 6.69
N ILE A 602 26.19 1.03 6.43
CA ILE A 602 26.65 -0.31 6.82
C ILE A 602 26.63 -0.47 8.34
N PHE A 603 27.10 0.54 9.08
CA PHE A 603 27.07 0.55 10.53
C PHE A 603 25.62 0.48 11.05
N LYS A 604 24.73 1.38 10.61
CA LYS A 604 23.31 1.39 10.97
C LYS A 604 22.61 0.07 10.68
N ALA A 605 22.81 -0.50 9.50
CA ALA A 605 22.23 -1.79 9.15
C ALA A 605 22.65 -2.89 10.14
N ALA A 606 23.93 -2.90 10.55
CA ALA A 606 24.47 -3.91 11.43
C ALA A 606 23.98 -3.81 12.88
N ILE A 607 23.99 -2.63 13.49
CA ILE A 607 23.45 -2.45 14.85
C ILE A 607 21.93 -2.65 14.90
N ARG A 608 21.18 -2.23 13.88
CA ARG A 608 19.74 -2.50 13.78
C ARG A 608 19.47 -4.00 13.64
N LEU A 609 20.24 -4.70 12.81
CA LEU A 609 20.15 -6.16 12.68
C LEU A 609 20.47 -6.85 14.02
N ALA A 610 21.53 -6.43 14.71
CA ALA A 610 21.90 -7.00 16.00
C ALA A 610 20.83 -6.75 17.06
N ALA A 611 20.32 -5.52 17.17
CA ALA A 611 19.23 -5.17 18.08
C ALA A 611 17.97 -6.00 17.79
N TRP A 612 17.65 -6.21 16.51
CA TRP A 612 16.51 -7.03 16.09
C TRP A 612 16.67 -8.50 16.46
N ILE A 613 17.84 -9.09 16.20
CA ILE A 613 18.14 -10.48 16.56
C ILE A 613 18.11 -10.65 18.08
N ASN A 614 18.66 -9.69 18.84
CA ASN A 614 18.63 -9.70 20.30
C ASN A 614 17.19 -9.65 20.83
N ALA A 615 16.33 -8.81 20.25
CA ALA A 615 14.91 -8.75 20.58
C ALA A 615 14.18 -10.06 20.23
N LEU A 616 14.43 -10.63 19.04
CA LEU A 616 13.88 -11.93 18.64
C LEU A 616 14.29 -13.05 19.60
N ALA A 617 15.55 -13.08 20.03
CA ALA A 617 16.04 -14.08 20.98
C ALA A 617 15.40 -13.90 22.36
N LYS A 618 15.28 -12.65 22.83
CA LYS A 618 14.59 -12.33 24.08
C LYS A 618 13.11 -12.74 24.03
N ASP A 619 12.42 -12.48 22.93
CA ASP A 619 11.02 -12.91 22.73
C ASP A 619 10.90 -14.44 22.74
N ARG A 620 11.87 -15.14 22.12
CA ARG A 620 11.95 -16.61 22.10
C ARG A 620 12.15 -17.17 23.51
N GLU A 621 13.08 -16.61 24.28
CA GLU A 621 13.33 -17.01 25.68
C GLU A 621 12.15 -16.69 26.60
N ASN A 622 11.52 -15.52 26.43
CA ASN A 622 10.33 -15.15 27.19
C ASN A 622 9.19 -16.14 26.92
N ALA A 623 8.97 -16.52 25.66
CA ALA A 623 7.99 -17.52 25.29
C ALA A 623 8.29 -18.91 25.91
N ASP A 624 9.57 -19.28 26.03
CA ASP A 624 9.98 -20.57 26.61
C ASP A 624 9.92 -20.60 28.15
N ASN A 625 10.19 -19.47 28.81
CA ASN A 625 10.21 -19.34 30.27
C ASN A 625 8.81 -19.09 30.87
N PHE A 626 7.82 -18.70 30.07
CA PHE A 626 6.48 -18.39 30.57
C PHE A 626 5.62 -19.65 30.75
N ARG A 627 5.55 -20.17 31.98
CA ARG A 627 4.46 -21.06 32.46
C ARG A 627 3.53 -20.29 33.40
N GLY A 628 2.68 -19.42 32.85
CA GLY A 628 1.73 -18.61 33.63
C GLY A 628 0.93 -17.64 32.75
N VAL A 629 -0.07 -16.95 33.30
CA VAL A 629 -0.93 -15.99 32.58
C VAL A 629 -0.58 -14.58 33.05
N HIS A 630 -0.25 -13.67 32.13
CA HIS A 630 -0.23 -12.24 32.39
C HIS A 630 -1.50 -11.62 31.81
N LEU A 631 -2.36 -11.08 32.69
CA LEU A 631 -3.34 -10.07 32.31
C LEU A 631 -2.69 -8.72 32.56
N GLN A 632 -2.84 -7.79 31.62
CA GLN A 632 -2.67 -6.38 31.91
C GLN A 632 -3.83 -5.64 31.25
N GLY A 633 -4.73 -5.15 32.10
CA GLY A 633 -5.68 -4.10 31.78
C GLY A 633 -5.29 -2.80 32.51
N ASP A 634 -5.96 -1.74 32.08
CA ASP A 634 -6.03 -0.37 32.61
C ASP A 634 -4.90 0.57 32.11
N LEU A 635 -5.17 1.75 31.55
CA LEU A 635 -6.32 2.69 31.65
C LEU A 635 -6.82 3.20 30.29
#